data_AF-A0A2Z2NWX8-F1
#
_entry.id   AF-A0A2Z2NWX8-F1
#
_cell.length_a   1.000
_cell.length_b   1.000
_cell.length_c   1.000
_cell.angle_alpha   90.00
_cell.angle_beta   90.00
_cell.angle_gamma   90.00
#
_symmetry.space_group_name_H-M   'P 1'
#
loop_
_entity.id
_entity.type
_entity.pdbx_description
1 polymer ?
#
loop_
_entity_poly.entity_id
_entity_poly.type
_entity_poly.pdbx_seq_one_letter_code
_entity_poly.pdbx_strand_id
1 'polypeptide(L)'
;MSNVDVLSIKDTPAKTALARLPLQETSLDIWDKKYRLKTKEGENVDQTINDTFVRVARALADVETNEEDRELWYEEFIWALEQGAIPAGRITSNAGALAHKPATSTINCTVSGTIVDSMDDILGKVHEAGLTLKAGCGIGYDFSTLRPRGAYVSGAGAYTSGPLSFMDIFDKMCFTVSSAGGRRGAQMGTFDVRHPDVLEFIKAKREDGRLRQFNLSLLITEDFIQAVKADEQWQLAFPIRQKELDDGDIQLDDPDQIVWRDWPSHVNVVANEEGLVACRIYKQMPARRLWDLIMASTYDFAEPGFILIDKVNEMNNNWFDESIRATNPCVTASTWVQTSNGARQVSELIGQPFTAIVDGQAHASGEEGFFKTAHKDIVTLATSEGHSLNLTADHRLRRVSSFTRDTTKTEWCAAGDLIPGDRVLLNDHRSNAQWDGALSESEGYLLGLLIGDGTLKSDKAVLSVWEQQAQVNGPAAGLTAGVCAVMEQAEAAARTLPHRADFAGWQKIAGRGEYRLATSALKTLAHATGMQVGDKAVSSSMEKSSSAAYVGFLRGFFDADGSVQGTQAKGVSVRLAQSDLPRLEAVQRMLLRLGIASSIYQNRRTAGSALLPDGRGGSQHYTTKAQHELVISGENLARFSSTIGFADTDKQSSLESLLSNYSRSLNRERFVARVASVTAAGQEDVYDVQVPGINTFDANGLHAHNCGEQPLPPYGACLLGSINLTRFVLDPFTDKARFDWERFTRTVEIFTRMLDNVVEINGLPLEQQRREIVRKRRHGMGYLGLGSCMTLMGMKYGSKESLAFTDEVTRELAVTGWRAALALSKEKGPAPIMDETFTVTGEMLRKRPEMKKDGYSIGDEVQGRVLHARYSRYMQRIAEVDPKLVKELAEHGARFTHHSSIAPTGTISLSLANNASNGIEPSFAHHYARNVIREGRKTKEKVDVFSFELLAYQALINDKALPYSDDPACQLPDYFMSADDITPKDHVSVQAASQRWIDSSISKTANVPTNFPFADFKDIYMFAYDQGLKGCTTFRFNPENFQGVLVKEADLENTEYNFTLEDGSVVSVKGNEQIEYDGEMHTAANLYDALKEGYYGKF
;
A
#
# COMPACT_ATOMS: atom_id res chain seq x y z
N MET A 1 3.00 -42.97 16.41
CA MET A 1 4.11 -42.76 17.37
C MET A 1 4.24 -41.25 17.51
N SER A 2 4.56 -40.67 18.66
CA SER A 2 4.92 -41.22 19.98
C SER A 2 3.78 -41.10 21.01
N ASN A 3 3.95 -41.72 22.19
CA ASN A 3 3.23 -41.28 23.40
C ASN A 3 3.98 -40.06 23.96
N VAL A 4 3.55 -38.86 23.58
CA VAL A 4 4.05 -37.62 24.18
C VAL A 4 3.38 -37.44 25.54
N ASP A 5 4.17 -37.25 26.60
CA ASP A 5 3.65 -36.80 27.90
C ASP A 5 3.44 -35.29 27.83
N VAL A 6 2.25 -34.89 27.36
CA VAL A 6 1.90 -33.48 27.13
C VAL A 6 2.00 -32.64 28.40
N LEU A 7 1.82 -33.23 29.59
CA LEU A 7 1.97 -32.52 30.86
C LEU A 7 3.44 -32.16 31.11
N SER A 8 4.38 -33.08 30.85
CA SER A 8 5.83 -32.82 31.04
C SER A 8 6.38 -31.64 30.22
N ILE A 9 5.76 -31.34 29.06
CA ILE A 9 6.10 -30.19 28.22
C ILE A 9 5.60 -28.87 28.83
N LYS A 10 4.51 -28.89 29.62
CA LYS A 10 3.94 -27.67 30.23
C LYS A 10 4.92 -27.06 31.24
N ASP A 11 5.57 -27.94 32.02
CA ASP A 11 6.61 -27.60 32.99
C ASP A 11 8.01 -27.41 32.37
N THR A 12 8.13 -27.44 31.02
CA THR A 12 9.35 -27.13 30.29
C THR A 12 9.31 -25.67 29.81
N PRO A 13 9.75 -24.69 30.62
CA PRO A 13 9.71 -23.29 30.23
C PRO A 13 10.62 -23.02 29.02
N ALA A 14 10.24 -22.03 28.20
CA ALA A 14 10.97 -21.56 27.02
C ALA A 14 12.34 -20.96 27.37
N LYS A 15 13.30 -21.82 27.73
CA LYS A 15 14.68 -21.50 28.14
C LYS A 15 15.68 -21.53 26.99
N THR A 16 15.22 -21.58 25.73
CA THR A 16 16.08 -21.32 24.57
C THR A 16 16.68 -19.92 24.68
N ALA A 17 17.95 -19.74 24.29
CA ALA A 17 18.59 -18.43 24.39
C ALA A 17 17.88 -17.38 23.52
N LEU A 18 17.35 -17.79 22.37
CA LEU A 18 16.48 -17.02 21.48
C LEU A 18 15.26 -16.42 22.20
N ALA A 19 14.66 -17.14 23.16
CA ALA A 19 13.49 -16.66 23.89
C ALA A 19 13.79 -15.56 24.92
N ARG A 20 15.07 -15.25 25.16
CA ARG A 20 15.54 -14.18 26.05
C ARG A 20 16.03 -12.93 25.29
N LEU A 21 16.01 -12.95 23.96
CA LEU A 21 16.28 -11.75 23.17
C LEU A 21 15.22 -10.69 23.50
N PRO A 22 15.61 -9.46 23.91
CA PRO A 22 14.65 -8.41 24.17
C PRO A 22 13.91 -8.04 22.87
N LEU A 23 12.64 -7.64 23.00
CA LEU A 23 11.92 -7.06 21.89
C LEU A 23 12.58 -5.74 21.48
N GLN A 24 12.78 -5.57 20.17
CA GLN A 24 13.18 -4.30 19.58
C GLN A 24 12.14 -3.24 19.93
N GLU A 25 12.59 -2.00 20.16
CA GLU A 25 11.68 -0.91 20.54
C GLU A 25 10.59 -0.65 19.50
N THR A 26 10.91 -0.87 18.22
CA THR A 26 9.97 -0.82 17.10
C THR A 26 8.89 -1.88 17.16
N SER A 27 9.16 -3.04 17.76
CA SER A 27 8.17 -4.08 17.98
C SER A 27 7.14 -3.63 19.03
N LEU A 28 7.62 -3.00 20.12
CA LEU A 28 6.81 -2.52 21.23
C LEU A 28 5.88 -1.35 20.85
N ASP A 29 6.34 -0.38 20.05
CA ASP A 29 5.48 0.71 19.56
C ASP A 29 4.29 0.21 18.74
N ILE A 30 4.55 -0.67 17.79
CA ILE A 30 3.54 -1.12 16.84
C ILE A 30 2.48 -1.97 17.56
N TRP A 31 2.87 -2.68 18.62
CA TRP A 31 1.93 -3.30 19.55
C TRP A 31 1.07 -2.26 20.30
N ASP A 32 1.65 -1.21 20.89
CA ASP A 32 0.88 -0.18 21.63
C ASP A 32 -0.25 0.42 20.79
N LYS A 33 0.02 0.72 19.52
CA LYS A 33 -0.93 1.45 18.68
C LYS A 33 -1.97 0.59 17.99
N LYS A 34 -1.61 -0.65 17.60
CA LYS A 34 -2.48 -1.51 16.78
C LYS A 34 -3.19 -2.59 17.59
N TYR A 35 -2.60 -3.02 18.71
CA TYR A 35 -3.00 -4.26 19.40
C TYR A 35 -3.28 -4.11 20.90
N ARG A 36 -2.64 -3.18 21.61
CA ARG A 36 -2.98 -2.82 22.99
C ARG A 36 -4.40 -2.24 23.04
N LEU A 37 -5.26 -2.81 23.88
CA LEU A 37 -6.59 -2.24 24.10
C LEU A 37 -6.49 -0.99 24.98
N LYS A 38 -7.21 0.06 24.59
CA LYS A 38 -7.36 1.32 25.33
C LYS A 38 -8.85 1.65 25.46
N THR A 39 -9.24 2.38 26.51
CA THR A 39 -10.61 2.88 26.70
C THR A 39 -10.96 3.93 25.64
N LYS A 40 -12.23 4.37 25.58
CA LYS A 40 -12.65 5.46 24.69
C LYS A 40 -11.94 6.78 25.06
N GLU A 41 -11.57 6.91 26.32
CA GLU A 41 -10.87 8.02 26.96
C GLU A 41 -9.34 7.92 26.76
N GLY A 42 -8.84 6.82 26.16
CA GLY A 42 -7.43 6.60 25.80
C GLY A 42 -6.59 5.88 26.87
N GLU A 43 -7.19 5.48 27.99
CA GLU A 43 -6.47 4.80 29.08
C GLU A 43 -6.11 3.36 28.68
N ASN A 44 -4.87 2.93 28.94
CA ASN A 44 -4.43 1.57 28.63
C ASN A 44 -5.21 0.55 29.46
N VAL A 45 -5.87 -0.41 28.80
CA VAL A 45 -6.45 -1.60 29.44
C VAL A 45 -5.37 -2.66 29.57
N ASP A 46 -4.71 -3.01 28.47
CA ASP A 46 -3.57 -3.93 28.48
C ASP A 46 -2.29 -3.15 28.89
N GLN A 47 -1.60 -3.53 29.98
CA GLN A 47 -0.37 -2.84 30.39
C GLN A 47 0.88 -3.35 29.65
N THR A 48 0.89 -4.61 29.23
CA THR A 48 1.99 -5.30 28.56
C THR A 48 1.48 -6.19 27.42
N ILE A 49 2.37 -6.68 26.55
CA ILE A 49 2.02 -7.70 25.54
C ILE A 49 1.38 -8.92 26.20
N ASN A 50 1.83 -9.29 27.41
CA ASN A 50 1.23 -10.38 28.15
C ASN A 50 -0.21 -10.08 28.60
N ASP A 51 -0.57 -8.82 28.89
CA ASP A 51 -1.95 -8.45 29.20
C ASP A 51 -2.85 -8.49 27.94
N THR A 52 -2.30 -8.14 26.77
CA THR A 52 -2.96 -8.41 25.48
C THR A 52 -3.17 -9.92 25.27
N PHE A 53 -2.17 -10.75 25.60
CA PHE A 53 -2.32 -12.21 25.54
C PHE A 53 -3.36 -12.72 26.54
N VAL A 54 -3.38 -12.22 27.77
CA VAL A 54 -4.40 -12.52 28.80
C VAL A 54 -5.80 -12.17 28.31
N ARG A 55 -6.00 -10.97 27.77
CA ARG A 55 -7.30 -10.56 27.20
C ARG A 55 -7.74 -11.47 26.06
N VAL A 56 -6.85 -11.78 25.11
CA VAL A 56 -7.17 -12.59 23.93
C VAL A 56 -7.43 -14.05 24.32
N ALA A 57 -6.58 -14.64 25.17
CA ALA A 57 -6.76 -15.98 25.71
C ALA A 57 -8.07 -16.09 26.49
N ARG A 58 -8.35 -15.14 27.40
CA ARG A 58 -9.60 -15.12 28.19
C ARG A 58 -10.83 -15.02 27.30
N ALA A 59 -10.87 -14.05 26.39
CA ALA A 59 -12.00 -13.85 25.49
C ALA A 59 -12.26 -15.03 24.52
N LEU A 60 -11.25 -15.86 24.26
CA LEU A 60 -11.40 -17.09 23.46
C LEU A 60 -11.65 -18.33 24.32
N ALA A 61 -11.26 -18.33 25.59
CA ALA A 61 -11.57 -19.39 26.55
C ALA A 61 -12.99 -19.27 27.11
N ASP A 62 -13.52 -18.05 27.31
CA ASP A 62 -14.89 -17.81 27.80
C ASP A 62 -15.98 -18.36 26.83
N VAL A 63 -15.59 -18.69 25.59
CA VAL A 63 -16.38 -19.40 24.57
C VAL A 63 -16.67 -20.86 24.98
N GLU A 64 -15.83 -21.47 25.82
CA GLU A 64 -16.04 -22.84 26.31
C GLU A 64 -17.30 -22.93 27.19
N THR A 65 -17.93 -24.11 27.24
CA THR A 65 -19.30 -24.26 27.76
C THR A 65 -19.39 -24.36 29.28
N ASN A 66 -18.33 -24.81 29.96
CA ASN A 66 -18.27 -25.00 31.40
C ASN A 66 -17.03 -24.32 32.00
N GLU A 67 -17.03 -24.14 33.32
CA GLU A 67 -16.01 -23.36 34.06
C GLU A 67 -14.64 -24.04 34.13
N GLU A 68 -14.61 -25.38 34.13
CA GLU A 68 -13.37 -26.17 34.17
C GLU A 68 -12.59 -26.06 32.85
N ASP A 69 -13.30 -26.22 31.71
CA ASP A 69 -12.72 -25.99 30.38
C ASP A 69 -12.30 -24.52 30.18
N ARG A 70 -13.04 -23.55 30.74
CA ARG A 70 -12.66 -22.12 30.63
C ARG A 70 -11.30 -21.84 31.26
N GLU A 71 -11.05 -22.31 32.48
CA GLU A 71 -9.75 -22.09 33.13
C GLU A 71 -8.64 -22.93 32.49
N LEU A 72 -8.92 -24.20 32.12
CA LEU A 72 -7.97 -25.06 31.41
C LEU A 72 -7.50 -24.43 30.09
N TRP A 73 -8.45 -24.04 29.23
CA TRP A 73 -8.10 -23.49 27.91
C TRP A 73 -7.60 -22.06 27.99
N TYR A 74 -7.97 -21.29 29.02
CA TYR A 74 -7.30 -20.03 29.33
C TYR A 74 -5.79 -20.26 29.56
N GLU A 75 -5.39 -21.18 30.44
CA GLU A 75 -3.96 -21.48 30.68
C GLU A 75 -3.23 -21.95 29.41
N GLU A 76 -3.80 -22.89 28.67
CA GLU A 76 -3.18 -23.43 27.45
C GLU A 76 -3.07 -22.35 26.35
N PHE A 77 -4.08 -21.47 26.22
CA PHE A 77 -4.02 -20.34 25.29
C PHE A 77 -2.93 -19.31 25.66
N ILE A 78 -2.70 -19.03 26.95
CA ILE A 78 -1.51 -18.24 27.37
C ILE A 78 -0.23 -18.93 26.91
N TRP A 79 -0.06 -20.22 27.26
CA TRP A 79 1.14 -20.98 26.95
C TRP A 79 1.48 -21.00 25.45
N ALA A 80 0.46 -21.13 24.58
CA ALA A 80 0.63 -21.13 23.13
C ALA A 80 1.03 -19.75 22.58
N LEU A 81 0.43 -18.66 23.09
CA LEU A 81 0.82 -17.28 22.74
C LEU A 81 2.27 -17.01 23.17
N GLU A 82 2.68 -17.46 24.35
CA GLU A 82 4.07 -17.39 24.82
C GLU A 82 5.03 -18.24 23.98
N GLN A 83 4.61 -19.41 23.48
CA GLN A 83 5.47 -20.20 22.58
C GLN A 83 5.69 -19.50 21.24
N GLY A 84 4.68 -18.81 20.70
CA GLY A 84 4.77 -18.06 19.46
C GLY A 84 3.58 -18.22 18.51
N ALA A 85 2.43 -18.68 18.99
CA ALA A 85 1.17 -18.53 18.28
C ALA A 85 0.79 -17.04 18.22
N ILE A 86 0.52 -16.50 17.03
CA ILE A 86 0.18 -15.09 16.84
C ILE A 86 -1.13 -15.00 16.04
N PRO A 87 -2.26 -14.69 16.70
CA PRO A 87 -3.53 -14.39 16.02
C PRO A 87 -3.40 -13.24 15.02
N ALA A 88 -4.18 -13.24 13.93
CA ALA A 88 -4.21 -12.12 13.01
C ALA A 88 -4.69 -10.83 13.68
N GLY A 89 -4.22 -9.70 13.17
CA GLY A 89 -4.30 -8.41 13.87
C GLY A 89 -5.71 -7.90 14.22
N ARG A 90 -6.77 -8.34 13.53
CA ARG A 90 -8.16 -8.05 13.94
C ARG A 90 -8.55 -8.82 15.20
N ILE A 91 -8.15 -10.08 15.33
CA ILE A 91 -8.35 -10.91 16.53
C ILE A 91 -7.63 -10.26 17.72
N THR A 92 -6.34 -9.96 17.59
CA THR A 92 -5.52 -9.34 18.66
C THR A 92 -6.10 -8.01 19.14
N SER A 93 -6.60 -7.20 18.21
CA SER A 93 -7.17 -5.87 18.50
C SER A 93 -8.59 -5.93 19.08
N ASN A 94 -9.41 -6.92 18.70
CA ASN A 94 -10.87 -6.89 18.94
C ASN A 94 -11.40 -8.02 19.85
N ALA A 95 -10.70 -9.14 20.03
CA ALA A 95 -11.10 -10.17 20.99
C ALA A 95 -11.11 -9.60 22.43
N GLY A 96 -12.22 -9.78 23.14
CA GLY A 96 -12.44 -9.19 24.47
C GLY A 96 -12.69 -7.68 24.49
N ALA A 97 -12.70 -7.00 23.33
CA ALA A 97 -12.80 -5.54 23.27
C ALA A 97 -14.24 -4.99 23.17
N LEU A 98 -15.28 -5.84 23.25
CA LEU A 98 -16.68 -5.48 22.94
C LEU A 98 -17.22 -4.27 23.73
N ALA A 99 -16.79 -4.09 24.99
CA ALA A 99 -17.17 -2.95 25.82
C ALA A 99 -16.69 -1.59 25.27
N HIS A 100 -15.68 -1.59 24.38
CA HIS A 100 -15.10 -0.40 23.76
C HIS A 100 -15.23 -0.40 22.22
N LYS A 101 -15.43 -1.57 21.60
CA LYS A 101 -15.53 -1.80 20.15
C LYS A 101 -16.76 -2.67 19.82
N PRO A 102 -18.00 -2.20 20.03
CA PRO A 102 -19.19 -3.06 20.00
C PRO A 102 -19.66 -3.51 18.59
N ALA A 103 -19.10 -2.96 17.52
CA ALA A 103 -19.53 -3.20 16.14
C ALA A 103 -18.34 -3.43 15.18
N THR A 104 -17.37 -4.25 15.60
CA THR A 104 -16.19 -4.59 14.80
C THR A 104 -16.01 -6.10 14.68
N SER A 105 -15.72 -6.58 13.48
CA SER A 105 -15.37 -7.99 13.25
C SER A 105 -13.96 -8.34 13.76
N THR A 106 -13.75 -9.60 14.14
CA THR A 106 -12.42 -10.21 14.39
C THR A 106 -11.79 -10.77 13.10
N ILE A 107 -12.52 -10.77 11.98
CA ILE A 107 -12.11 -11.23 10.65
C ILE A 107 -11.41 -10.12 9.87
N ASN A 108 -10.42 -10.48 9.04
CA ASN A 108 -9.65 -9.54 8.23
C ASN A 108 -10.33 -9.21 6.88
N CYS A 109 -10.68 -10.24 6.11
CA CYS A 109 -11.18 -10.13 4.74
C CYS A 109 -12.34 -11.10 4.47
N THR A 110 -13.03 -10.91 3.35
CA THR A 110 -14.16 -11.71 2.88
C THR A 110 -14.21 -11.77 1.36
N VAL A 111 -15.10 -12.57 0.78
CA VAL A 111 -15.47 -12.50 -0.64
C VAL A 111 -16.99 -12.30 -0.76
N SER A 112 -17.42 -11.54 -1.77
CA SER A 112 -18.82 -11.29 -2.09
C SER A 112 -19.57 -12.57 -2.47
N GLY A 113 -20.89 -12.60 -2.31
CA GLY A 113 -21.69 -13.65 -2.94
C GLY A 113 -21.55 -13.64 -4.46
N THR A 114 -21.72 -14.80 -5.12
CA THR A 114 -21.74 -14.89 -6.59
C THR A 114 -22.72 -13.87 -7.17
N ILE A 115 -22.25 -13.00 -8.07
CA ILE A 115 -23.08 -11.98 -8.71
C ILE A 115 -23.92 -12.67 -9.79
N VAL A 116 -25.24 -12.61 -9.69
CA VAL A 116 -26.15 -13.12 -10.71
C VAL A 116 -26.34 -12.06 -11.80
N ASP A 117 -26.42 -12.49 -13.05
CA ASP A 117 -26.58 -11.62 -14.23
C ASP A 117 -28.03 -11.08 -14.36
N SER A 118 -28.38 -10.21 -13.41
CA SER A 118 -29.60 -9.39 -13.33
C SER A 118 -29.29 -8.06 -12.62
N MET A 119 -29.99 -6.99 -12.96
CA MET A 119 -29.76 -5.66 -12.33
C MET A 119 -30.01 -5.69 -10.81
N ASP A 120 -31.06 -6.41 -10.38
CA ASP A 120 -31.45 -6.49 -8.97
C ASP A 120 -30.38 -7.16 -8.11
N ASP A 121 -29.75 -8.24 -8.59
CA ASP A 121 -28.69 -8.91 -7.83
C ASP A 121 -27.36 -8.16 -7.91
N ILE A 122 -27.01 -7.57 -9.05
CA ILE A 122 -25.85 -6.68 -9.19
C ILE A 122 -25.92 -5.57 -8.13
N LEU A 123 -27.03 -4.84 -8.05
CA LEU A 123 -27.22 -3.78 -7.06
C LEU A 123 -27.39 -4.31 -5.62
N GLY A 124 -27.92 -5.53 -5.45
CA GLY A 124 -27.93 -6.25 -4.18
C GLY A 124 -26.51 -6.53 -3.64
N LYS A 125 -25.62 -7.05 -4.49
CA LYS A 125 -24.21 -7.30 -4.15
C LYS A 125 -23.45 -6.01 -3.86
N VAL A 126 -23.77 -4.93 -4.56
CA VAL A 126 -23.25 -3.58 -4.26
C VAL A 126 -23.63 -3.14 -2.84
N HIS A 127 -24.87 -3.38 -2.39
CA HIS A 127 -25.32 -3.08 -1.02
C HIS A 127 -24.68 -4.00 0.04
N GLU A 128 -24.62 -5.31 -0.22
CA GLU A 128 -23.98 -6.30 0.66
C GLU A 128 -22.49 -6.01 0.88
N ALA A 129 -21.80 -5.60 -0.18
CA ALA A 129 -20.44 -5.13 -0.10
C ALA A 129 -20.33 -3.91 0.82
N GLY A 130 -21.18 -2.89 0.66
CA GLY A 130 -21.20 -1.73 1.56
C GLY A 130 -21.31 -2.13 3.03
N LEU A 131 -22.24 -3.04 3.38
CA LEU A 131 -22.37 -3.56 4.74
C LEU A 131 -21.14 -4.36 5.22
N THR A 132 -20.53 -5.13 4.33
CA THR A 132 -19.32 -5.92 4.60
C THR A 132 -18.12 -5.03 4.95
N LEU A 133 -17.87 -4.05 4.08
CA LEU A 133 -16.83 -3.04 4.27
C LEU A 133 -17.08 -2.31 5.58
N LYS A 134 -18.32 -1.87 5.83
CA LYS A 134 -18.75 -1.18 7.05
C LYS A 134 -18.37 -1.90 8.36
N ALA A 135 -18.14 -3.22 8.39
CA ALA A 135 -17.84 -3.95 9.64
C ALA A 135 -16.36 -4.15 9.98
N GLY A 136 -15.43 -3.88 9.05
CA GLY A 136 -14.00 -4.13 9.28
C GLY A 136 -13.24 -4.73 8.11
N CYS A 137 -13.92 -5.26 7.10
CA CYS A 137 -13.38 -6.29 6.20
C CYS A 137 -12.97 -5.74 4.82
N GLY A 138 -11.91 -6.30 4.24
CA GLY A 138 -11.74 -6.30 2.78
C GLY A 138 -12.75 -7.24 2.09
N ILE A 139 -13.04 -7.02 0.80
CA ILE A 139 -13.99 -7.85 0.04
C ILE A 139 -13.55 -8.06 -1.42
N GLY A 140 -13.35 -9.32 -1.80
CA GLY A 140 -13.09 -9.71 -3.18
C GLY A 140 -14.35 -10.09 -3.97
N TYR A 141 -14.27 -10.04 -5.30
CA TYR A 141 -15.37 -10.39 -6.23
C TYR A 141 -14.88 -11.18 -7.43
N ASP A 142 -15.79 -11.92 -8.04
CA ASP A 142 -15.71 -12.33 -9.44
C ASP A 142 -16.76 -11.60 -10.27
N PHE A 143 -16.38 -11.10 -11.44
CA PHE A 143 -17.28 -10.43 -12.39
C PHE A 143 -17.54 -11.25 -13.67
N SER A 144 -16.92 -12.42 -13.80
CA SER A 144 -17.05 -13.31 -14.97
C SER A 144 -18.47 -13.82 -15.21
N THR A 145 -19.33 -13.77 -14.20
CA THR A 145 -20.73 -14.22 -14.28
C THR A 145 -21.64 -13.26 -15.05
N LEU A 146 -21.22 -12.02 -15.32
CA LEU A 146 -22.01 -11.03 -16.03
C LEU A 146 -21.83 -11.16 -17.55
N ARG A 147 -22.93 -11.07 -18.30
CA ARG A 147 -22.93 -11.36 -19.75
C ARG A 147 -22.06 -10.37 -20.54
N PRO A 148 -21.39 -10.82 -21.61
CA PRO A 148 -20.42 -10.01 -22.33
C PRO A 148 -21.05 -8.80 -23.02
N ARG A 149 -20.21 -7.79 -23.26
CA ARG A 149 -20.59 -6.55 -23.96
C ARG A 149 -21.27 -6.86 -25.29
N GLY A 150 -22.41 -6.20 -25.54
CA GLY A 150 -23.19 -6.40 -26.76
C GLY A 150 -24.12 -7.61 -26.75
N ALA A 151 -24.15 -8.45 -25.71
CA ALA A 151 -25.19 -9.47 -25.59
C ALA A 151 -26.58 -8.86 -25.29
N TYR A 152 -27.63 -9.51 -25.79
CA TYR A 152 -29.00 -8.99 -25.75
C TYR A 152 -29.67 -9.11 -24.37
N VAL A 153 -30.58 -8.18 -24.07
CA VAL A 153 -31.31 -8.08 -22.80
C VAL A 153 -32.81 -8.05 -23.10
N SER A 154 -33.42 -9.24 -23.21
CA SER A 154 -34.80 -9.38 -23.71
C SER A 154 -35.89 -8.69 -22.88
N GLY A 155 -35.62 -8.38 -21.60
CA GLY A 155 -36.53 -7.60 -20.75
C GLY A 155 -36.49 -6.09 -20.98
N ALA A 156 -35.43 -5.58 -21.63
CA ALA A 156 -35.22 -4.16 -21.93
C ALA A 156 -35.27 -3.83 -23.43
N GLY A 157 -35.24 -4.84 -24.31
CA GLY A 157 -35.19 -4.64 -25.77
C GLY A 157 -33.87 -4.04 -26.26
N ALA A 158 -32.79 -4.18 -25.47
CA ALA A 158 -31.51 -3.50 -25.65
C ALA A 158 -30.33 -4.46 -25.48
N TYR A 159 -29.10 -3.95 -25.69
CA TYR A 159 -27.85 -4.70 -25.52
C TYR A 159 -27.08 -4.20 -24.29
N THR A 160 -26.33 -5.07 -23.63
CA THR A 160 -25.56 -4.71 -22.42
C THR A 160 -24.23 -4.00 -22.74
N SER A 161 -23.75 -3.20 -21.80
CA SER A 161 -22.39 -2.64 -21.78
C SER A 161 -21.32 -3.64 -21.35
N GLY A 162 -21.70 -4.74 -20.68
CA GLY A 162 -20.79 -5.81 -20.25
C GLY A 162 -20.23 -5.65 -18.82
N PRO A 163 -19.57 -6.68 -18.27
CA PRO A 163 -19.10 -6.77 -16.88
C PRO A 163 -18.35 -5.55 -16.37
N LEU A 164 -17.38 -5.03 -17.13
CA LEU A 164 -16.49 -3.97 -16.66
C LEU A 164 -17.27 -2.67 -16.34
N SER A 165 -18.34 -2.37 -17.09
CA SER A 165 -19.22 -1.23 -16.78
C SER A 165 -20.12 -1.43 -15.55
N PHE A 166 -20.28 -2.67 -15.07
CA PHE A 166 -20.90 -2.93 -13.77
C PHE A 166 -19.87 -2.89 -12.64
N MET A 167 -18.62 -3.27 -12.90
CA MET A 167 -17.52 -3.09 -11.94
C MET A 167 -17.36 -1.60 -11.55
N ASP A 168 -17.59 -0.67 -12.48
CA ASP A 168 -17.63 0.77 -12.20
C ASP A 168 -18.67 1.16 -11.11
N ILE A 169 -19.76 0.39 -10.94
CA ILE A 169 -20.77 0.64 -9.89
C ILE A 169 -20.25 0.19 -8.52
N PHE A 170 -19.60 -0.98 -8.46
CA PHE A 170 -18.90 -1.42 -7.24
C PHE A 170 -17.75 -0.47 -6.90
N ASP A 171 -17.10 0.09 -7.93
CA ASP A 171 -16.08 1.11 -7.78
C ASP A 171 -16.63 2.35 -7.07
N LYS A 172 -17.73 2.93 -7.57
CA LYS A 172 -18.38 4.10 -6.94
C LYS A 172 -19.11 3.79 -5.63
N MET A 173 -19.46 2.53 -5.34
CA MET A 173 -19.97 2.14 -4.02
C MET A 173 -18.85 2.02 -3.00
N CYS A 174 -17.75 1.33 -3.31
CA CYS A 174 -16.66 1.18 -2.35
C CYS A 174 -16.18 2.57 -1.95
N PHE A 175 -15.88 3.40 -2.97
CA PHE A 175 -15.67 4.85 -2.94
C PHE A 175 -16.53 5.59 -1.91
N THR A 176 -17.77 5.16 -1.67
CA THR A 176 -18.76 5.83 -0.83
C THR A 176 -18.85 5.29 0.61
N VAL A 177 -18.30 4.11 0.93
CA VAL A 177 -18.59 3.43 2.22
C VAL A 177 -17.37 3.25 3.14
N SER A 178 -17.51 3.68 4.40
CA SER A 178 -16.50 3.62 5.46
C SER A 178 -16.61 2.37 6.35
N SER A 179 -15.49 1.70 6.64
CA SER A 179 -15.40 0.55 7.57
C SER A 179 -15.41 0.95 9.05
N ALA A 180 -15.87 0.05 9.93
CA ALA A 180 -15.78 0.18 11.39
C ALA A 180 -14.33 0.26 11.89
N GLY A 181 -14.13 1.10 12.92
CA GLY A 181 -12.80 1.58 13.32
C GLY A 181 -12.10 2.21 12.14
N GLY A 182 -12.81 3.14 11.49
CA GLY A 182 -12.59 3.76 10.18
C GLY A 182 -11.54 3.10 9.30
N ARG A 183 -11.97 2.32 8.30
CA ARG A 183 -11.05 1.89 7.24
C ARG A 183 -11.64 1.95 5.84
N ARG A 184 -10.79 2.20 4.86
CA ARG A 184 -11.12 1.96 3.46
C ARG A 184 -11.34 0.46 3.40
N GLY A 185 -12.59 0.10 3.11
CA GLY A 185 -12.87 -1.07 2.32
C GLY A 185 -11.93 -1.16 1.12
N ALA A 186 -11.76 -2.38 0.65
CA ALA A 186 -10.64 -2.72 -0.19
C ALA A 186 -11.02 -3.93 -1.01
N GLN A 187 -10.70 -3.89 -2.30
CA GLN A 187 -11.30 -4.81 -3.25
C GLN A 187 -10.28 -5.40 -4.20
N MET A 188 -10.70 -6.51 -4.78
CA MET A 188 -10.05 -7.17 -5.90
C MET A 188 -11.15 -7.72 -6.80
N GLY A 189 -11.04 -7.40 -8.09
CA GLY A 189 -11.91 -7.95 -9.12
C GLY A 189 -11.18 -9.08 -9.82
N THR A 190 -11.78 -10.26 -9.86
CA THR A 190 -11.24 -11.37 -10.65
C THR A 190 -12.11 -11.71 -11.84
N PHE A 191 -11.46 -12.30 -12.85
CA PHE A 191 -12.04 -12.49 -14.17
C PHE A 191 -11.51 -13.75 -14.85
N ASP A 192 -12.39 -14.49 -15.51
CA ASP A 192 -12.13 -15.82 -16.06
C ASP A 192 -11.48 -15.74 -17.44
N VAL A 193 -10.41 -16.51 -17.65
CA VAL A 193 -9.66 -16.55 -18.91
C VAL A 193 -10.48 -17.08 -20.11
N ARG A 194 -11.66 -17.64 -19.84
CA ARG A 194 -12.64 -18.14 -20.83
C ARG A 194 -13.65 -17.08 -21.30
N HIS A 195 -13.77 -15.94 -20.62
CA HIS A 195 -14.81 -14.93 -20.88
C HIS A 195 -14.54 -14.12 -22.17
N PRO A 196 -15.56 -13.77 -22.99
CA PRO A 196 -15.38 -12.98 -24.21
C PRO A 196 -14.66 -11.64 -24.02
N ASP A 197 -14.92 -10.95 -22.91
CA ASP A 197 -14.35 -9.64 -22.59
C ASP A 197 -13.02 -9.73 -21.84
N VAL A 198 -12.41 -10.92 -21.71
CA VAL A 198 -11.10 -11.11 -21.05
C VAL A 198 -10.01 -10.22 -21.67
N LEU A 199 -10.13 -9.95 -22.97
CA LEU A 199 -9.22 -9.07 -23.72
C LEU A 199 -9.39 -7.59 -23.38
N GLU A 200 -10.56 -7.16 -22.89
CA GLU A 200 -10.72 -5.85 -22.23
C GLU A 200 -10.18 -5.93 -20.80
N PHE A 201 -10.47 -6.99 -20.03
CA PHE A 201 -10.02 -7.11 -18.63
C PHE A 201 -8.49 -7.09 -18.47
N ILE A 202 -7.73 -7.84 -19.28
CA ILE A 202 -6.25 -7.81 -19.32
C ILE A 202 -5.71 -6.42 -19.64
N LYS A 203 -6.54 -5.57 -20.26
CA LYS A 203 -6.20 -4.19 -20.65
C LYS A 203 -6.96 -3.14 -19.85
N ALA A 204 -7.68 -3.50 -18.78
CA ALA A 204 -8.54 -2.53 -18.09
C ALA A 204 -7.74 -1.43 -17.36
N LYS A 205 -6.49 -1.74 -16.96
CA LYS A 205 -5.50 -0.76 -16.48
C LYS A 205 -4.50 -0.33 -17.57
N ARG A 206 -4.85 -0.61 -18.83
CA ARG A 206 -4.35 0.05 -20.05
C ARG A 206 -5.48 0.91 -20.67
N GLU A 207 -6.27 1.50 -19.78
CA GLU A 207 -7.28 2.50 -20.09
C GLU A 207 -7.35 3.50 -18.92
N ASP A 208 -6.79 4.70 -19.13
CA ASP A 208 -6.87 5.85 -18.25
C ASP A 208 -8.28 6.03 -17.63
N GLY A 209 -8.50 5.60 -16.37
CA GLY A 209 -9.78 5.83 -15.68
C GLY A 209 -10.42 4.65 -14.95
N ARG A 210 -10.14 3.41 -15.38
CA ARG A 210 -11.04 2.25 -15.20
C ARG A 210 -10.57 1.28 -14.10
N LEU A 211 -11.50 0.93 -13.20
CA LEU A 211 -11.38 -0.12 -12.15
C LEU A 211 -10.51 0.19 -10.92
N ARG A 212 -10.61 1.44 -10.47
CA ARG A 212 -9.83 2.10 -9.40
C ARG A 212 -9.80 1.40 -8.04
N GLN A 213 -10.91 0.89 -7.51
CA GLN A 213 -10.90 0.29 -6.15
C GLN A 213 -10.23 -1.09 -6.09
N PHE A 214 -9.86 -1.64 -7.25
CA PHE A 214 -9.53 -3.04 -7.43
C PHE A 214 -8.04 -3.24 -7.72
N ASN A 215 -7.42 -4.14 -6.95
CA ASN A 215 -6.39 -5.00 -7.55
C ASN A 215 -7.08 -5.97 -8.54
N LEU A 216 -6.42 -6.38 -9.62
CA LEU A 216 -6.99 -7.24 -10.66
C LEU A 216 -6.22 -8.56 -10.76
N SER A 217 -6.94 -9.67 -10.97
CA SER A 217 -6.32 -10.98 -11.21
C SER A 217 -7.15 -11.88 -12.12
N LEU A 218 -6.48 -12.60 -13.01
CA LEU A 218 -7.10 -13.61 -13.85
C LEU A 218 -7.26 -14.91 -13.10
N LEU A 219 -8.39 -15.56 -13.39
CA LEU A 219 -8.71 -16.92 -13.02
C LEU A 219 -8.34 -17.81 -14.21
N ILE A 220 -7.20 -18.49 -14.08
CA ILE A 220 -6.52 -19.26 -15.11
C ILE A 220 -6.86 -20.73 -14.95
N THR A 221 -7.42 -21.34 -15.99
CA THR A 221 -7.90 -22.72 -15.98
C THR A 221 -6.89 -23.72 -16.54
N GLU A 222 -7.06 -24.99 -16.17
CA GLU A 222 -6.27 -26.14 -16.58
C GLU A 222 -6.35 -26.35 -18.10
N ASP A 223 -7.57 -26.31 -18.68
CA ASP A 223 -7.80 -26.44 -20.11
C ASP A 223 -7.09 -25.34 -20.92
N PHE A 224 -6.99 -24.12 -20.40
CA PHE A 224 -6.20 -23.06 -21.01
C PHE A 224 -4.69 -23.38 -21.00
N ILE A 225 -4.14 -23.85 -19.89
CA ILE A 225 -2.72 -24.23 -19.81
C ILE A 225 -2.40 -25.38 -20.78
N GLN A 226 -3.29 -26.38 -20.90
CA GLN A 226 -3.08 -27.47 -21.86
C GLN A 226 -3.18 -26.98 -23.31
N ALA A 227 -4.16 -26.14 -23.65
CA ALA A 227 -4.28 -25.53 -24.98
C ALA A 227 -3.05 -24.65 -25.33
N VAL A 228 -2.48 -23.95 -24.34
CA VAL A 228 -1.21 -23.19 -24.50
C VAL A 228 -0.05 -24.15 -24.76
N LYS A 229 0.08 -25.25 -24.01
CA LYS A 229 1.13 -26.26 -24.24
C LYS A 229 1.00 -26.89 -25.63
N ALA A 230 -0.21 -27.25 -26.05
CA ALA A 230 -0.51 -27.90 -27.33
C ALA A 230 -0.55 -26.95 -28.57
N ASP A 231 -0.60 -25.63 -28.35
CA ASP A 231 -0.78 -24.59 -29.40
C ASP A 231 -2.13 -24.64 -30.13
N GLU A 232 -3.20 -24.89 -29.36
CA GLU A 232 -4.57 -25.06 -29.86
C GLU A 232 -5.34 -23.72 -30.00
N GLN A 233 -6.51 -23.78 -30.63
CA GLN A 233 -7.45 -22.65 -30.63
C GLN A 233 -8.22 -22.60 -29.31
N TRP A 234 -8.30 -21.40 -28.74
CA TRP A 234 -9.01 -21.07 -27.52
C TRP A 234 -10.32 -20.36 -27.82
N GLN A 235 -11.42 -20.94 -27.35
CA GLN A 235 -12.77 -20.41 -27.49
C GLN A 235 -13.03 -19.44 -26.33
N LEU A 236 -13.35 -18.18 -26.64
CA LEU A 236 -13.89 -17.24 -25.68
C LEU A 236 -15.43 -17.34 -25.73
N ALA A 237 -16.04 -17.73 -24.62
CA ALA A 237 -17.41 -18.23 -24.59
C ALA A 237 -18.14 -17.87 -23.29
N PHE A 238 -19.47 -17.73 -23.36
CA PHE A 238 -20.31 -17.38 -22.22
C PHE A 238 -21.61 -18.21 -22.22
N PRO A 239 -22.15 -18.62 -21.05
CA PRO A 239 -23.37 -19.44 -20.95
C PRO A 239 -24.57 -18.93 -21.76
N ILE A 240 -25.31 -19.86 -22.35
CA ILE A 240 -26.64 -19.58 -22.91
C ILE A 240 -27.73 -19.80 -21.86
N ARG A 241 -28.79 -19.00 -21.93
CA ARG A 241 -30.02 -19.17 -21.15
C ARG A 241 -30.99 -20.08 -21.90
N GLN A 242 -31.86 -20.81 -21.19
CA GLN A 242 -32.85 -21.69 -21.81
C GLN A 242 -33.66 -20.99 -22.92
N LYS A 243 -34.06 -19.73 -22.69
CA LYS A 243 -34.79 -18.94 -23.70
C LYS A 243 -34.01 -18.74 -25.01
N GLU A 244 -32.70 -18.57 -24.96
CA GLU A 244 -31.86 -18.38 -26.17
C GLU A 244 -31.75 -19.67 -27.00
N LEU A 245 -32.02 -20.83 -26.38
CA LEU A 245 -32.21 -22.11 -27.04
C LEU A 245 -33.65 -22.27 -27.56
N ASP A 246 -34.66 -21.86 -26.76
CA ASP A 246 -36.08 -21.90 -27.14
C ASP A 246 -36.40 -21.00 -28.36
N ASP A 247 -35.70 -19.86 -28.49
CA ASP A 247 -35.84 -18.93 -29.62
C ASP A 247 -35.29 -19.52 -30.95
N GLY A 248 -34.55 -20.65 -30.92
CA GLY A 248 -34.28 -21.53 -32.07
C GLY A 248 -32.99 -21.29 -32.86
N ASP A 249 -32.23 -20.23 -32.55
CA ASP A 249 -31.01 -19.82 -33.28
C ASP A 249 -29.73 -20.59 -32.88
N ILE A 250 -29.81 -21.58 -31.98
CA ILE A 250 -28.65 -22.25 -31.36
C ILE A 250 -28.79 -23.78 -31.41
N GLN A 251 -27.73 -24.48 -31.82
CA GLN A 251 -27.64 -25.95 -31.79
C GLN A 251 -26.65 -26.40 -30.71
N LEU A 252 -27.09 -27.27 -29.79
CA LEU A 252 -26.29 -27.72 -28.62
C LEU A 252 -25.18 -28.72 -28.97
N ASP A 253 -25.33 -29.38 -30.11
CA ASP A 253 -24.44 -30.39 -30.68
C ASP A 253 -23.50 -29.84 -31.76
N ASP A 254 -23.59 -28.55 -32.09
CA ASP A 254 -22.66 -27.84 -32.97
C ASP A 254 -21.44 -27.32 -32.19
N PRO A 255 -20.24 -27.91 -32.38
CA PRO A 255 -19.03 -27.51 -31.65
C PRO A 255 -18.42 -26.18 -32.11
N ASP A 256 -18.83 -25.64 -33.26
CA ASP A 256 -18.42 -24.29 -33.69
C ASP A 256 -19.29 -23.20 -33.02
N GLN A 257 -20.47 -23.56 -32.50
CA GLN A 257 -21.36 -22.67 -31.73
C GLN A 257 -21.24 -22.83 -30.22
N ILE A 258 -21.10 -24.05 -29.69
CA ILE A 258 -21.23 -24.37 -28.26
C ILE A 258 -20.00 -25.12 -27.74
N VAL A 259 -19.48 -24.65 -26.60
CA VAL A 259 -18.48 -25.37 -25.79
C VAL A 259 -19.03 -25.62 -24.38
N TRP A 260 -18.92 -26.87 -23.91
CA TRP A 260 -19.41 -27.31 -22.61
C TRP A 260 -18.33 -27.12 -21.54
N ARG A 261 -18.60 -26.32 -20.49
CA ARG A 261 -17.59 -25.88 -19.51
C ARG A 261 -18.12 -25.81 -18.06
N ASP A 262 -17.23 -26.00 -17.08
CA ASP A 262 -17.51 -25.70 -15.67
C ASP A 262 -17.76 -24.19 -15.47
N TRP A 263 -18.87 -23.83 -14.84
CA TRP A 263 -19.27 -22.43 -14.61
C TRP A 263 -19.67 -22.20 -13.14
N PRO A 264 -19.36 -21.04 -12.51
CA PRO A 264 -19.64 -20.78 -11.09
C PRO A 264 -21.14 -20.63 -10.72
N SER A 265 -22.07 -20.93 -11.63
CA SER A 265 -23.52 -20.95 -11.35
C SER A 265 -24.28 -21.72 -12.43
N HIS A 266 -25.21 -22.59 -12.02
CA HIS A 266 -26.15 -23.30 -12.91
C HIS A 266 -27.54 -22.63 -12.94
N VAL A 267 -27.67 -21.41 -12.40
CA VAL A 267 -28.95 -20.68 -12.32
C VAL A 267 -29.28 -20.02 -13.67
N ASN A 268 -30.44 -20.37 -14.24
CA ASN A 268 -30.98 -19.83 -15.50
C ASN A 268 -30.14 -20.09 -16.77
N VAL A 269 -29.22 -21.06 -16.74
CA VAL A 269 -28.37 -21.47 -17.88
C VAL A 269 -28.64 -22.91 -18.30
N VAL A 270 -28.32 -23.27 -19.55
CA VAL A 270 -28.44 -24.64 -20.05
C VAL A 270 -27.25 -25.47 -19.56
N ALA A 271 -27.51 -26.58 -18.86
CA ALA A 271 -26.51 -27.49 -18.32
C ALA A 271 -26.83 -28.96 -18.65
N ASN A 272 -25.80 -29.81 -18.71
CA ASN A 272 -25.94 -31.26 -18.95
C ASN A 272 -25.90 -32.08 -17.64
N GLU A 273 -26.11 -33.39 -17.74
CA GLU A 273 -26.11 -34.31 -16.59
C GLU A 273 -24.76 -34.37 -15.84
N GLU A 274 -23.65 -33.99 -16.49
CA GLU A 274 -22.32 -33.91 -15.90
C GLU A 274 -22.02 -32.56 -15.22
N GLY A 275 -23.02 -31.66 -15.13
CA GLY A 275 -22.88 -30.32 -14.57
C GLY A 275 -21.94 -29.41 -15.39
N LEU A 276 -21.80 -29.65 -16.69
CA LEU A 276 -21.18 -28.69 -17.60
C LEU A 276 -22.26 -27.77 -18.17
N VAL A 277 -21.95 -26.49 -18.30
CA VAL A 277 -22.83 -25.46 -18.86
C VAL A 277 -22.51 -25.24 -20.34
N ALA A 278 -23.55 -25.15 -21.17
CA ALA A 278 -23.42 -24.82 -22.59
C ALA A 278 -23.05 -23.34 -22.74
N CYS A 279 -21.83 -23.07 -23.17
CA CYS A 279 -21.34 -21.71 -23.41
C CYS A 279 -21.29 -21.43 -24.93
N ARG A 280 -22.01 -20.40 -25.38
CA ARG A 280 -21.92 -19.90 -26.75
C ARG A 280 -20.53 -19.35 -27.00
N ILE A 281 -19.90 -19.79 -28.08
CA ILE A 281 -18.63 -19.28 -28.57
C ILE A 281 -18.88 -17.91 -29.21
N TYR A 282 -18.24 -16.86 -28.67
CA TYR A 282 -18.29 -15.51 -29.24
C TYR A 282 -17.10 -15.25 -30.16
N LYS A 283 -15.97 -15.92 -29.92
CA LYS A 283 -14.71 -15.74 -30.64
C LYS A 283 -13.78 -16.94 -30.43
N GLN A 284 -12.94 -17.25 -31.41
CA GLN A 284 -11.81 -18.16 -31.25
C GLN A 284 -10.48 -17.42 -31.54
N MET A 285 -9.39 -17.83 -30.89
CA MET A 285 -8.03 -17.32 -31.13
C MET A 285 -6.97 -18.30 -30.61
N PRO A 286 -5.71 -18.31 -31.10
CA PRO A 286 -4.68 -19.22 -30.58
C PRO A 286 -4.44 -19.04 -29.07
N ALA A 287 -4.42 -20.14 -28.31
CA ALA A 287 -4.24 -20.12 -26.86
C ALA A 287 -2.92 -19.45 -26.46
N ARG A 288 -1.82 -19.77 -27.16
CA ARG A 288 -0.51 -19.13 -26.97
C ARG A 288 -0.53 -17.62 -27.18
N ARG A 289 -1.41 -17.10 -28.06
CA ARG A 289 -1.54 -15.65 -28.28
C ARG A 289 -2.23 -14.95 -27.10
N LEU A 290 -3.14 -15.62 -26.40
CA LEU A 290 -3.71 -15.10 -25.16
C LEU A 290 -2.71 -15.22 -24.00
N TRP A 291 -1.96 -16.32 -23.92
CA TRP A 291 -0.88 -16.49 -22.93
C TRP A 291 0.20 -15.43 -23.07
N ASP A 292 0.68 -15.18 -24.29
CA ASP A 292 1.68 -14.15 -24.56
C ASP A 292 1.17 -12.75 -24.23
N LEU A 293 -0.12 -12.46 -24.42
CA LEU A 293 -0.73 -11.21 -24.00
C LEU A 293 -0.77 -11.07 -22.47
N ILE A 294 -1.07 -12.15 -21.74
CA ILE A 294 -1.07 -12.19 -20.27
C ILE A 294 0.35 -12.02 -19.74
N MET A 295 1.31 -12.83 -20.22
CA MET A 295 2.70 -12.78 -19.78
C MET A 295 3.37 -11.45 -20.13
N ALA A 296 3.08 -10.84 -21.29
CA ALA A 296 3.48 -9.47 -21.56
C ALA A 296 2.84 -8.51 -20.56
N SER A 297 1.52 -8.59 -20.31
CA SER A 297 0.85 -7.73 -19.32
C SER A 297 1.48 -7.80 -17.93
N THR A 298 1.86 -8.99 -17.46
CA THR A 298 2.55 -9.13 -16.17
C THR A 298 4.02 -8.66 -16.24
N TYR A 299 4.73 -8.92 -17.34
CA TYR A 299 6.12 -8.46 -17.54
C TYR A 299 6.22 -6.93 -17.66
N ASP A 300 5.17 -6.28 -18.16
CA ASP A 300 5.09 -4.85 -18.44
C ASP A 300 4.40 -4.06 -17.32
N PHE A 301 3.32 -4.60 -16.73
CA PHE A 301 2.45 -3.88 -15.79
C PHE A 301 2.19 -4.64 -14.46
N ALA A 302 2.80 -5.83 -14.25
CA ALA A 302 2.57 -6.77 -13.12
C ALA A 302 1.10 -7.18 -12.83
N GLU A 303 0.15 -6.62 -13.58
CA GLU A 303 -1.27 -6.97 -13.57
C GLU A 303 -1.74 -7.43 -14.97
N PRO A 304 -2.75 -8.31 -15.05
CA PRO A 304 -3.45 -8.93 -13.92
C PRO A 304 -2.58 -9.97 -13.18
N GLY A 305 -2.78 -10.09 -11.86
CA GLY A 305 -2.22 -11.18 -11.06
C GLY A 305 -2.76 -12.55 -11.49
N PHE A 306 -2.06 -13.63 -11.12
CA PHE A 306 -2.25 -14.94 -11.74
C PHE A 306 -2.73 -15.99 -10.73
N ILE A 307 -4.02 -16.35 -10.80
CA ILE A 307 -4.65 -17.34 -9.92
C ILE A 307 -4.97 -18.60 -10.72
N LEU A 308 -4.40 -19.74 -10.33
CA LEU A 308 -4.64 -21.04 -10.97
C LEU A 308 -5.94 -21.64 -10.42
N ILE A 309 -7.06 -21.18 -10.98
CA ILE A 309 -8.39 -21.35 -10.39
C ILE A 309 -8.79 -22.81 -10.29
N ASP A 310 -8.40 -23.64 -11.25
CA ASP A 310 -8.71 -25.07 -11.19
C ASP A 310 -7.85 -25.79 -10.15
N LYS A 311 -6.60 -25.35 -9.88
CA LYS A 311 -5.80 -25.89 -8.76
C LYS A 311 -6.29 -25.41 -7.40
N VAL A 312 -6.85 -24.21 -7.31
CA VAL A 312 -7.57 -23.74 -6.12
C VAL A 312 -8.78 -24.63 -5.82
N ASN A 313 -9.59 -24.96 -6.84
CA ASN A 313 -10.84 -25.71 -6.67
C ASN A 313 -10.63 -27.24 -6.61
N GLU A 314 -9.68 -27.80 -7.35
CA GLU A 314 -9.28 -29.22 -7.29
C GLU A 314 -8.86 -29.60 -5.87
N MET A 315 -8.06 -28.73 -5.23
CA MET A 315 -7.54 -28.89 -3.88
C MET A 315 -8.43 -28.28 -2.78
N ASN A 316 -9.63 -27.78 -3.12
CA ASN A 316 -10.60 -27.29 -2.12
C ASN A 316 -11.15 -28.48 -1.34
N ASN A 317 -11.11 -28.42 0.00
CA ASN A 317 -11.70 -29.47 0.83
C ASN A 317 -13.23 -29.54 0.69
N ASN A 318 -13.88 -28.43 0.32
CA ASN A 318 -15.32 -28.32 0.12
C ASN A 318 -15.71 -28.35 -1.37
N TRP A 319 -14.94 -29.06 -2.20
CA TRP A 319 -15.14 -29.18 -3.66
C TRP A 319 -16.55 -29.64 -4.10
N PHE A 320 -17.35 -30.16 -3.17
CA PHE A 320 -18.73 -30.64 -3.35
C PHE A 320 -19.82 -29.60 -2.99
N ASP A 321 -19.43 -28.42 -2.51
CA ASP A 321 -20.35 -27.39 -1.97
C ASP A 321 -20.03 -25.95 -2.44
N GLU A 322 -18.79 -25.64 -2.87
CA GLU A 322 -18.35 -24.25 -3.13
C GLU A 322 -17.20 -24.12 -4.17
N SER A 323 -16.98 -22.88 -4.64
CA SER A 323 -15.86 -22.45 -5.50
C SER A 323 -15.26 -21.07 -5.05
N ILE A 324 -13.97 -20.75 -5.31
CA ILE A 324 -13.13 -19.75 -4.54
C ILE A 324 -12.44 -18.63 -5.39
N ARG A 325 -12.39 -17.32 -5.01
CA ARG A 325 -12.08 -16.15 -5.93
C ARG A 325 -11.21 -14.83 -5.59
N ALA A 326 -11.15 -14.03 -4.46
CA ALA A 326 -10.50 -12.63 -4.46
C ALA A 326 -10.02 -11.84 -3.11
N THR A 327 -9.39 -10.59 -3.16
CA THR A 327 -8.50 -9.77 -2.17
C THR A 327 -8.68 -8.16 -1.86
N ASN A 328 -7.64 -7.27 -1.55
CA ASN A 328 -7.61 -5.85 -0.86
C ASN A 328 -6.30 -4.87 -1.07
N PRO A 329 -5.84 -3.72 -0.37
CA PRO A 329 -6.24 -2.29 0.15
C PRO A 329 -5.26 -0.96 0.09
N CYS A 330 -5.67 0.38 0.22
CA CYS A 330 -4.84 1.68 -0.06
C CYS A 330 -4.93 3.13 0.75
N VAL A 331 -4.58 4.39 0.22
CA VAL A 331 -4.39 5.87 0.77
C VAL A 331 -4.72 7.29 0.07
N THR A 332 -5.02 8.35 0.89
CA THR A 332 -5.49 9.81 0.86
C THR A 332 -5.90 10.65 -0.39
N ALA A 333 -6.50 11.86 -0.20
CA ALA A 333 -7.13 12.73 -1.24
C ALA A 333 -6.73 14.23 -1.30
N SER A 334 -6.64 14.89 -0.13
CA SER A 334 -6.29 16.32 -0.03
C SER A 334 -4.79 16.60 -0.22
N THR A 335 -3.99 15.53 -0.15
CA THR A 335 -2.57 15.42 -0.50
C THR A 335 -2.22 16.15 -1.79
N TRP A 336 -1.17 16.95 -1.76
CA TRP A 336 -0.46 17.47 -2.93
C TRP A 336 0.60 16.49 -3.40
N VAL A 337 0.81 16.49 -4.72
CA VAL A 337 1.78 15.68 -5.44
C VAL A 337 2.51 16.61 -6.40
N GLN A 338 3.85 16.63 -6.37
CA GLN A 338 4.61 17.27 -7.44
C GLN A 338 4.47 16.44 -8.73
N THR A 339 4.07 17.09 -9.80
CA THR A 339 4.06 16.55 -11.16
C THR A 339 4.96 17.38 -12.06
N SER A 340 5.31 16.87 -13.25
CA SER A 340 6.03 17.65 -14.27
C SER A 340 5.29 18.92 -14.71
N ASN A 341 3.95 18.93 -14.61
CA ASN A 341 3.11 20.12 -14.80
C ASN A 341 3.03 21.04 -13.56
N GLY A 342 3.96 20.88 -12.62
CA GLY A 342 3.92 21.49 -11.28
C GLY A 342 3.05 20.73 -10.29
N ALA A 343 2.80 21.32 -9.12
CA ALA A 343 2.02 20.67 -8.09
C ALA A 343 0.54 20.51 -8.46
N ARG A 344 -0.04 19.34 -8.17
CA ARG A 344 -1.49 19.06 -8.25
C ARG A 344 -1.96 18.41 -6.96
N GLN A 345 -3.23 18.52 -6.63
CA GLN A 345 -3.80 17.70 -5.55
C GLN A 345 -4.17 16.32 -6.09
N VAL A 346 -4.12 15.30 -5.24
CA VAL A 346 -4.60 13.95 -5.56
C VAL A 346 -6.03 14.00 -6.10
N SER A 347 -6.88 14.91 -5.58
CA SER A 347 -8.24 15.17 -6.07
C SER A 347 -8.36 15.62 -7.53
N GLU A 348 -7.27 16.09 -8.16
CA GLU A 348 -7.19 16.44 -9.58
C GLU A 348 -6.55 15.34 -10.42
N LEU A 349 -5.74 14.49 -9.80
CA LEU A 349 -5.06 13.36 -10.43
C LEU A 349 -5.95 12.10 -10.46
N ILE A 350 -7.24 12.25 -10.18
CA ILE A 350 -8.26 11.19 -10.33
C ILE A 350 -8.76 11.17 -11.76
N GLY A 351 -8.74 10.01 -12.40
CA GLY A 351 -9.26 9.79 -13.74
C GLY A 351 -8.26 10.10 -14.85
N GLN A 352 -7.01 10.41 -14.52
CA GLN A 352 -6.00 10.86 -15.48
C GLN A 352 -4.58 10.44 -15.06
N PRO A 353 -3.71 10.04 -16.01
CA PRO A 353 -2.31 9.82 -15.74
C PRO A 353 -1.57 11.14 -15.53
N PHE A 354 -0.40 11.06 -14.89
CA PHE A 354 0.50 12.18 -14.72
C PHE A 354 1.92 11.64 -14.48
N THR A 355 2.95 12.34 -14.96
CA THR A 355 4.32 12.06 -14.50
C THR A 355 4.46 12.63 -13.09
N ALA A 356 4.62 11.75 -12.10
CA ALA A 356 5.03 12.11 -10.76
C ALA A 356 6.48 12.61 -10.78
N ILE A 357 6.80 13.62 -9.97
CA ILE A 357 8.20 13.95 -9.67
C ILE A 357 8.51 13.45 -8.26
N VAL A 358 9.55 12.62 -8.13
CA VAL A 358 10.06 12.10 -6.85
C VAL A 358 11.57 12.29 -6.82
N ASP A 359 12.10 12.87 -5.75
CA ASP A 359 13.51 13.31 -5.63
C ASP A 359 14.07 14.00 -6.89
N GLY A 360 13.23 14.84 -7.52
CA GLY A 360 13.60 15.59 -8.73
C GLY A 360 13.82 14.74 -9.99
N GLN A 361 13.26 13.54 -10.04
CA GLN A 361 13.19 12.67 -11.22
C GLN A 361 11.75 12.46 -11.66
N ALA A 362 11.55 12.33 -12.98
CA ALA A 362 10.27 12.07 -13.61
C ALA A 362 9.95 10.56 -13.62
N HIS A 363 8.72 10.20 -13.26
CA HIS A 363 8.19 8.83 -13.26
C HIS A 363 6.72 8.79 -13.68
N ALA A 364 6.37 7.95 -14.64
CA ALA A 364 4.97 7.63 -14.97
C ALA A 364 4.18 7.25 -13.72
N SER A 365 3.03 7.90 -13.48
CA SER A 365 1.92 7.17 -12.86
C SER A 365 1.42 6.10 -13.82
N GLY A 366 0.73 5.08 -13.33
CA GLY A 366 -0.07 4.22 -14.19
C GLY A 366 -1.12 5.07 -14.92
N GLU A 367 -1.72 4.52 -15.97
CA GLU A 367 -2.80 5.16 -16.73
C GLU A 367 -3.92 5.73 -15.82
N GLU A 368 -4.16 5.06 -14.70
CA GLU A 368 -5.10 5.52 -13.68
C GLU A 368 -4.71 6.84 -12.99
N GLY A 369 -3.43 7.15 -12.79
CA GLY A 369 -3.02 8.13 -11.78
C GLY A 369 -3.59 7.76 -10.40
N PHE A 370 -4.20 8.73 -9.70
CA PHE A 370 -4.73 8.49 -8.36
C PHE A 370 -6.13 7.87 -8.31
N PHE A 371 -6.21 6.64 -7.86
CA PHE A 371 -7.42 5.83 -7.85
C PHE A 371 -8.11 5.74 -6.47
N LYS A 372 -9.43 5.93 -6.36
CA LYS A 372 -10.12 5.70 -5.06
C LYS A 372 -10.06 4.22 -4.65
N THR A 373 -10.19 3.88 -3.35
CA THR A 373 -10.41 2.50 -2.86
C THR A 373 -11.59 2.22 -1.87
N ALA A 374 -12.00 3.09 -0.91
CA ALA A 374 -13.33 3.16 -0.18
C ALA A 374 -13.69 4.44 0.71
N HIS A 375 -13.70 4.43 2.07
CA HIS A 375 -13.36 5.61 2.97
C HIS A 375 -12.70 5.22 4.35
N LYS A 376 -11.57 5.79 4.86
CA LYS A 376 -10.89 5.35 6.16
C LYS A 376 -10.98 6.42 7.28
N ASP A 377 -10.73 6.00 8.54
CA ASP A 377 -10.03 6.84 9.53
C ASP A 377 -8.64 7.17 8.98
N ILE A 378 -8.30 8.45 9.05
CA ILE A 378 -6.98 8.96 8.69
C ILE A 378 -6.25 9.44 9.93
N VAL A 379 -4.92 9.48 9.83
CA VAL A 379 -4.03 10.17 10.74
C VAL A 379 -3.40 11.35 10.02
N THR A 380 -3.36 12.52 10.67
CA THR A 380 -2.49 13.61 10.27
C THR A 380 -1.10 13.33 10.84
N LEU A 381 -0.16 13.09 9.94
CA LEU A 381 1.26 13.26 10.17
C LEU A 381 1.57 14.77 10.18
N ALA A 382 2.27 15.30 11.19
CA ALA A 382 2.69 16.71 11.21
C ALA A 382 4.11 16.85 11.75
N THR A 383 4.94 17.73 11.17
CA THR A 383 6.37 17.89 11.48
C THR A 383 6.75 19.20 12.17
N SER A 384 7.85 19.14 12.93
CA SER A 384 8.45 20.26 13.68
C SER A 384 9.02 21.34 12.75
N GLU A 385 9.40 20.95 11.53
CA GLU A 385 9.74 21.84 10.43
C GLU A 385 8.49 22.38 9.75
N GLY A 386 7.34 21.70 9.79
CA GLY A 386 6.02 22.24 9.37
C GLY A 386 5.23 21.36 8.40
N HIS A 387 5.91 20.55 7.57
CA HIS A 387 5.29 19.60 6.64
C HIS A 387 4.27 18.70 7.33
N SER A 388 3.14 18.46 6.69
CA SER A 388 2.05 17.61 7.19
C SER A 388 1.40 16.80 6.07
N LEU A 389 0.79 15.67 6.41
CA LEU A 389 0.11 14.77 5.47
C LEU A 389 -1.00 14.01 6.19
N ASN A 390 -2.22 14.06 5.66
CA ASN A 390 -3.26 13.09 6.02
C ASN A 390 -3.00 11.80 5.26
N LEU A 391 -3.08 10.65 5.94
CA LEU A 391 -3.04 9.32 5.33
C LEU A 391 -3.47 8.24 6.34
N THR A 392 -3.28 6.96 6.04
CA THR A 392 -3.76 5.89 6.91
C THR A 392 -2.71 5.27 7.79
N ALA A 393 -3.16 4.75 8.93
CA ALA A 393 -2.29 4.07 9.88
C ALA A 393 -1.53 2.85 9.30
N ASP A 394 -2.04 2.24 8.23
CA ASP A 394 -1.50 1.03 7.57
C ASP A 394 -0.60 1.30 6.35
N HIS A 395 -0.73 2.45 5.67
CA HIS A 395 0.04 2.71 4.44
C HIS A 395 1.42 3.29 4.70
N ARG A 396 2.37 2.96 3.84
CA ARG A 396 3.80 3.11 4.10
C ARG A 396 4.34 4.46 3.61
N LEU A 397 5.20 5.07 4.42
CA LEU A 397 5.99 6.25 4.10
C LEU A 397 7.49 5.97 4.23
N ARG A 398 8.31 6.74 3.52
CA ARG A 398 9.77 6.53 3.49
C ARG A 398 10.43 7.05 4.78
N ARG A 399 10.70 6.08 5.64
CA ARG A 399 11.34 6.15 6.94
C ARG A 399 12.85 6.21 6.70
N VAL A 400 13.51 7.35 6.97
CA VAL A 400 14.97 7.47 6.88
C VAL A 400 15.56 6.62 7.98
N SER A 401 16.54 5.79 7.65
CA SER A 401 16.95 4.62 8.41
C SER A 401 18.32 4.78 9.09
N SER A 402 19.36 5.22 8.38
CA SER A 402 20.60 5.76 9.00
C SER A 402 20.75 7.24 8.67
N PHE A 403 21.21 8.06 9.62
CA PHE A 403 21.43 9.50 9.42
C PHE A 403 22.69 9.91 10.20
N THR A 404 23.84 9.60 9.61
CA THR A 404 25.16 9.95 10.14
C THR A 404 25.48 11.41 9.79
N ARG A 405 26.75 11.81 9.72
CA ARG A 405 27.14 13.09 9.09
C ARG A 405 26.93 13.06 7.57
N ASP A 406 27.30 11.95 6.93
CA ASP A 406 27.53 11.89 5.49
C ASP A 406 26.57 10.95 4.72
N THR A 407 25.90 10.00 5.41
CA THR A 407 25.03 8.99 4.78
C THR A 407 23.57 9.05 5.24
N THR A 408 22.65 9.01 4.26
CA THR A 408 21.19 8.92 4.42
C THR A 408 20.73 7.54 3.91
N LYS A 409 20.61 6.52 4.78
CA LYS A 409 19.90 5.27 4.40
C LYS A 409 18.40 5.47 4.63
N THR A 410 17.50 4.76 3.93
CA THR A 410 16.02 4.79 4.13
C THR A 410 15.36 3.39 4.05
N GLU A 411 14.07 3.30 4.37
CA GLU A 411 13.21 2.09 4.37
C GLU A 411 11.71 2.47 4.46
N TRP A 412 10.80 1.48 4.59
CA TRP A 412 9.34 1.67 4.56
C TRP A 412 8.65 1.43 5.90
N CYS A 413 7.78 2.37 6.30
CA CYS A 413 7.01 2.27 7.54
C CYS A 413 5.57 2.74 7.39
N ALA A 414 4.61 1.97 7.90
CA ALA A 414 3.19 2.36 7.96
C ALA A 414 2.98 3.67 8.75
N ALA A 415 2.05 4.54 8.35
CA ALA A 415 1.98 5.91 8.85
C ALA A 415 1.61 6.02 10.34
N GLY A 416 0.78 5.10 10.83
CA GLY A 416 0.44 4.99 12.25
C GLY A 416 1.63 4.49 13.08
N ASP A 417 2.53 3.74 12.44
CA ASP A 417 3.80 3.34 13.01
C ASP A 417 4.88 4.44 12.83
N LEU A 418 4.58 5.59 12.19
CA LEU A 418 5.31 6.83 12.41
C LEU A 418 4.85 7.43 13.76
N ILE A 419 5.73 8.14 14.45
CA ILE A 419 6.03 7.60 15.79
C ILE A 419 6.26 8.69 16.87
N PRO A 420 5.31 9.61 17.09
CA PRO A 420 5.55 11.01 17.54
C PRO A 420 7.03 11.48 17.44
N GLY A 421 7.52 11.33 16.22
CA GLY A 421 8.87 10.87 15.93
C GLY A 421 8.91 10.33 14.49
N ASP A 422 10.04 9.76 14.02
CA ASP A 422 10.26 9.08 12.72
C ASP A 422 11.17 9.69 11.59
N ARG A 423 12.50 9.95 11.64
CA ARG A 423 13.21 10.74 10.56
C ARG A 423 12.70 10.40 9.14
N VAL A 424 11.89 11.24 8.48
CA VAL A 424 11.24 10.90 7.18
C VAL A 424 11.95 11.64 6.07
N LEU A 425 12.00 11.01 4.90
CA LEU A 425 12.55 11.61 3.71
C LEU A 425 11.54 12.63 3.17
N LEU A 426 12.02 13.83 2.89
CA LEU A 426 11.35 14.79 2.04
C LEU A 426 11.83 14.61 0.60
N ASN A 427 11.02 14.99 -0.39
CA ASN A 427 11.46 14.97 -1.78
C ASN A 427 12.55 16.03 -2.08
N ASP A 428 13.69 15.58 -2.61
CA ASP A 428 14.81 16.45 -3.03
C ASP A 428 14.66 16.89 -4.50
N HIS A 429 13.76 17.83 -4.76
CA HIS A 429 13.52 18.38 -6.11
C HIS A 429 14.66 19.28 -6.64
N ARG A 430 15.92 19.15 -6.17
CA ARG A 430 16.99 20.06 -6.58
C ARG A 430 17.41 19.94 -8.04
N SER A 431 17.30 18.75 -8.63
CA SER A 431 17.61 18.45 -10.05
C SER A 431 16.51 18.93 -11.00
N ASN A 432 15.24 18.72 -10.64
CA ASN A 432 14.10 19.19 -11.42
C ASN A 432 13.22 20.12 -10.55
N ALA A 433 13.44 21.42 -10.71
CA ALA A 433 12.80 22.52 -9.99
C ALA A 433 12.13 23.54 -10.93
N GLN A 434 11.92 23.17 -12.20
CA GLN A 434 11.32 24.02 -13.22
C GLN A 434 10.10 23.33 -13.82
N TRP A 435 9.03 24.08 -14.08
CA TRP A 435 7.82 23.60 -14.74
C TRP A 435 6.97 24.78 -15.21
N ASP A 436 6.25 24.58 -16.32
CA ASP A 436 5.40 25.60 -16.91
C ASP A 436 4.05 25.78 -16.19
N GLY A 437 3.36 26.86 -16.53
CA GLY A 437 2.06 27.20 -15.94
C GLY A 437 1.59 28.60 -16.32
N ALA A 438 0.30 28.86 -16.12
CA ALA A 438 -0.42 30.00 -16.70
C ALA A 438 -0.06 31.40 -16.16
N LEU A 439 0.88 31.53 -15.22
CA LEU A 439 1.31 32.81 -14.64
C LEU A 439 2.80 33.03 -14.89
N SER A 440 3.18 34.28 -15.13
CA SER A 440 4.57 34.72 -15.24
C SER A 440 5.21 35.04 -13.88
N GLU A 441 6.54 35.14 -13.85
CA GLU A 441 7.30 35.66 -12.71
C GLU A 441 6.86 37.09 -12.32
N SER A 442 6.51 37.93 -13.30
CA SER A 442 5.99 39.28 -13.05
C SER A 442 4.64 39.26 -12.32
N GLU A 443 3.71 38.41 -12.75
CA GLU A 443 2.41 38.27 -12.09
C GLU A 443 2.54 37.66 -10.69
N GLY A 444 3.41 36.65 -10.54
CA GLY A 444 3.82 36.12 -9.24
C GLY A 444 4.33 37.23 -8.32
N TYR A 445 5.28 38.04 -8.79
CA TYR A 445 5.90 39.12 -8.02
C TYR A 445 4.88 40.13 -7.47
N LEU A 446 3.94 40.56 -8.31
CA LEU A 446 2.86 41.46 -7.91
C LEU A 446 1.91 40.80 -6.89
N LEU A 447 1.62 39.51 -7.02
CA LEU A 447 0.83 38.77 -6.05
C LEU A 447 1.56 38.57 -4.71
N GLY A 448 2.89 38.43 -4.73
CA GLY A 448 3.74 38.35 -3.53
C GLY A 448 3.67 39.64 -2.71
N LEU A 449 3.93 40.77 -3.36
CA LEU A 449 3.77 42.10 -2.77
C LEU A 449 2.31 42.37 -2.33
N LEU A 450 1.32 41.83 -3.06
CA LEU A 450 -0.09 41.98 -2.71
C LEU A 450 -0.47 41.17 -1.47
N ILE A 451 0.04 39.96 -1.27
CA ILE A 451 -0.25 39.11 -0.10
C ILE A 451 0.38 39.68 1.19
N GLY A 452 1.59 40.25 1.09
CA GLY A 452 2.25 40.98 2.19
C GLY A 452 1.63 42.36 2.44
N ASP A 453 2.36 43.43 2.15
CA ASP A 453 1.96 44.82 2.43
C ASP A 453 0.75 45.34 1.62
N GLY A 454 0.41 44.72 0.49
CA GLY A 454 -0.66 45.22 -0.39
C GLY A 454 -2.09 45.16 0.18
N THR A 455 -2.99 45.91 -0.44
CA THR A 455 -4.43 45.99 -0.08
C THR A 455 -5.31 45.75 -1.30
N LEU A 456 -6.13 44.70 -1.27
CA LEU A 456 -7.15 44.42 -2.28
C LEU A 456 -8.47 45.13 -1.93
N LYS A 457 -9.01 45.94 -2.84
CA LYS A 457 -10.25 46.72 -2.65
C LYS A 457 -11.31 46.37 -3.68
N SER A 458 -12.54 46.87 -3.46
CA SER A 458 -13.69 46.65 -4.35
C SER A 458 -13.52 47.26 -5.74
N ASP A 459 -12.70 48.29 -5.91
CA ASP A 459 -12.41 48.94 -7.19
C ASP A 459 -11.06 48.49 -7.79
N LYS A 460 -9.99 48.45 -6.99
CA LYS A 460 -8.62 48.14 -7.44
C LYS A 460 -7.75 47.47 -6.37
N ALA A 461 -6.64 46.88 -6.78
CA ALA A 461 -5.57 46.45 -5.88
C ALA A 461 -4.60 47.62 -5.68
N VAL A 462 -3.94 47.66 -4.52
CA VAL A 462 -3.00 48.70 -4.13
C VAL A 462 -1.76 48.05 -3.54
N LEU A 463 -0.59 48.30 -4.12
CA LEU A 463 0.70 48.09 -3.47
C LEU A 463 1.13 49.40 -2.80
N SER A 464 1.68 49.32 -1.59
CA SER A 464 2.21 50.46 -0.83
C SER A 464 3.67 50.20 -0.48
N VAL A 465 4.49 51.26 -0.52
CA VAL A 465 5.83 51.29 0.08
C VAL A 465 6.02 52.60 0.85
N TRP A 466 6.97 52.64 1.78
CA TRP A 466 7.14 53.76 2.70
C TRP A 466 8.58 54.29 2.74
N GLU A 467 8.70 55.60 2.95
CA GLU A 467 9.98 56.28 3.20
C GLU A 467 10.49 55.93 4.60
N GLN A 468 11.78 55.64 4.74
CA GLN A 468 12.38 55.43 6.07
C GLN A 468 12.37 56.73 6.86
N GLN A 469 12.00 56.64 8.14
CA GLN A 469 12.09 57.76 9.07
C GLN A 469 13.55 58.06 9.39
N ALA A 470 13.91 59.34 9.42
CA ALA A 470 15.27 59.78 9.72
C ALA A 470 15.69 59.34 11.14
N GLN A 471 16.70 58.47 11.21
CA GLN A 471 17.30 58.06 12.49
C GLN A 471 18.21 59.17 13.04
N VAL A 472 18.42 59.19 14.36
CA VAL A 472 19.36 60.13 14.99
C VAL A 472 20.77 59.83 14.51
N ASN A 473 21.39 60.79 13.82
CA ASN A 473 22.66 60.67 13.06
C ASN A 473 22.62 59.75 11.83
N GLY A 474 21.43 59.42 11.30
CA GLY A 474 21.25 58.75 10.01
C GLY A 474 21.10 59.73 8.82
N PRO A 475 20.94 59.21 7.59
CA PRO A 475 20.56 60.02 6.44
C PRO A 475 19.14 60.60 6.59
N ALA A 476 18.83 61.60 5.78
CA ALA A 476 17.50 62.22 5.74
C ALA A 476 16.41 61.24 5.31
N ALA A 477 15.17 61.48 5.75
CA ALA A 477 14.04 60.62 5.44
C ALA A 477 13.76 60.55 3.93
N GLY A 478 13.56 59.34 3.40
CA GLY A 478 13.39 59.06 1.98
C GLY A 478 13.32 57.57 1.67
N LEU A 479 13.30 57.22 0.38
CA LEU A 479 13.37 55.85 -0.10
C LEU A 479 14.83 55.35 -0.08
N THR A 480 15.05 54.08 0.25
CA THR A 480 16.39 53.45 0.14
C THR A 480 16.62 52.85 -1.25
N ALA A 481 17.84 52.40 -1.54
CA ALA A 481 18.14 51.70 -2.80
C ALA A 481 17.28 50.44 -2.96
N GLY A 482 17.08 49.68 -1.88
CA GLY A 482 16.19 48.52 -1.84
C GLY A 482 14.75 48.85 -2.16
N VAL A 483 14.16 49.87 -1.50
CA VAL A 483 12.77 50.28 -1.76
C VAL A 483 12.61 50.82 -3.20
N CYS A 484 13.57 51.57 -3.71
CA CYS A 484 13.56 52.02 -5.11
C CYS A 484 13.60 50.84 -6.10
N ALA A 485 14.40 49.82 -5.84
CA ALA A 485 14.48 48.62 -6.69
C ALA A 485 13.19 47.77 -6.64
N VAL A 486 12.56 47.63 -5.47
CA VAL A 486 11.21 47.03 -5.34
C VAL A 486 10.18 47.84 -6.12
N MET A 487 10.23 49.17 -6.07
CA MET A 487 9.35 50.04 -6.87
C MET A 487 9.56 49.85 -8.37
N GLU A 488 10.81 49.79 -8.83
CA GLU A 488 11.15 49.58 -10.24
C GLU A 488 10.69 48.21 -10.73
N GLN A 489 11.01 47.13 -10.01
CA GLN A 489 10.60 45.77 -10.35
C GLN A 489 9.08 45.61 -10.34
N ALA A 490 8.39 46.19 -9.35
CA ALA A 490 6.93 46.17 -9.27
C ALA A 490 6.27 47.00 -10.38
N GLU A 491 6.87 48.12 -10.80
CA GLU A 491 6.33 48.90 -11.92
C GLU A 491 6.59 48.20 -13.27
N ALA A 492 7.76 47.59 -13.46
CA ALA A 492 8.08 46.76 -14.63
C ALA A 492 7.10 45.58 -14.75
N ALA A 493 6.88 44.85 -13.66
CA ALA A 493 5.90 43.78 -13.59
C ALA A 493 4.47 44.28 -13.85
N ALA A 494 4.04 45.39 -13.24
CA ALA A 494 2.70 45.93 -13.46
C ALA A 494 2.46 46.41 -14.90
N ARG A 495 3.52 46.72 -15.66
CA ARG A 495 3.44 47.11 -17.08
C ARG A 495 3.19 45.93 -18.02
N THR A 496 3.46 44.69 -17.61
CA THR A 496 3.13 43.49 -18.42
C THR A 496 1.63 43.18 -18.41
N LEU A 497 0.90 43.60 -17.37
CA LEU A 497 -0.51 43.26 -17.18
C LEU A 497 -1.43 43.78 -18.32
N PRO A 498 -2.43 42.99 -18.74
CA PRO A 498 -3.47 43.44 -19.65
C PRO A 498 -4.42 44.45 -18.98
N HIS A 499 -5.09 45.28 -19.79
CA HIS A 499 -6.14 46.23 -19.36
C HIS A 499 -5.74 47.28 -18.31
N ARG A 500 -4.49 47.77 -18.35
CA ARG A 500 -3.91 48.84 -17.51
C ARG A 500 -4.51 50.26 -17.67
N ALA A 501 -5.82 50.40 -17.91
CA ALA A 501 -6.47 51.68 -18.22
C ALA A 501 -6.48 52.70 -17.07
N ASP A 502 -6.35 52.25 -15.82
CA ASP A 502 -6.25 53.09 -14.62
C ASP A 502 -4.82 53.17 -14.03
N PHE A 503 -3.82 52.63 -14.75
CA PHE A 503 -2.44 52.55 -14.27
C PHE A 503 -1.70 53.89 -14.43
N ALA A 504 -1.28 54.47 -13.32
CA ALA A 504 -0.57 55.75 -13.24
C ALA A 504 0.87 55.64 -12.68
N GLY A 505 1.45 54.44 -12.67
CA GLY A 505 2.74 54.16 -12.00
C GLY A 505 2.66 54.40 -10.49
N TRP A 506 3.82 54.66 -9.86
CA TRP A 506 3.89 55.01 -8.44
C TRP A 506 3.48 56.46 -8.15
N GLN A 507 2.56 56.64 -7.20
CA GLN A 507 2.00 57.94 -6.79
C GLN A 507 2.30 58.23 -5.31
N LYS A 508 2.95 59.37 -5.03
CA LYS A 508 3.27 59.79 -3.65
C LYS A 508 2.03 60.31 -2.92
N ILE A 509 1.75 59.77 -1.74
CA ILE A 509 0.61 60.16 -0.91
C ILE A 509 1.03 61.28 0.04
N ALA A 510 0.49 62.47 -0.22
CA ALA A 510 0.80 63.69 0.53
C ALA A 510 0.61 63.50 2.05
N GLY A 511 1.63 63.89 2.83
CA GLY A 511 1.61 63.84 4.29
C GLY A 511 1.73 62.46 4.93
N ARG A 512 2.00 61.38 4.18
CA ARG A 512 2.09 60.00 4.73
C ARG A 512 3.43 59.31 4.61
N GLY A 513 4.39 59.86 3.86
CA GLY A 513 5.65 59.17 3.54
C GLY A 513 5.43 57.85 2.78
N GLU A 514 4.32 57.74 2.05
CA GLU A 514 3.84 56.52 1.40
C GLU A 514 3.79 56.74 -0.12
N TYR A 515 4.22 55.77 -0.90
CA TYR A 515 4.02 55.70 -2.35
C TYR A 515 3.07 54.54 -2.65
N ARG A 516 2.17 54.71 -3.63
CA ARG A 516 1.21 53.69 -4.03
C ARG A 516 1.23 53.42 -5.52
N LEU A 517 1.24 52.15 -5.89
CA LEU A 517 0.90 51.67 -7.22
C LEU A 517 -0.48 51.01 -7.10
N ALA A 518 -1.47 51.53 -7.83
CA ALA A 518 -2.84 51.07 -7.73
C ALA A 518 -3.46 50.86 -9.12
N THR A 519 -4.06 49.70 -9.37
CA THR A 519 -4.73 49.40 -10.64
C THR A 519 -5.77 48.29 -10.53
N SER A 520 -6.82 48.42 -11.33
CA SER A 520 -7.83 47.41 -11.61
C SER A 520 -7.26 46.14 -12.26
N ALA A 521 -6.16 46.23 -13.01
CA ALA A 521 -5.52 45.06 -13.64
C ALA A 521 -5.00 44.06 -12.60
N LEU A 522 -4.28 44.54 -11.58
CA LEU A 522 -3.80 43.71 -10.47
C LEU A 522 -4.94 43.16 -9.59
N LYS A 523 -6.07 43.88 -9.47
CA LYS A 523 -7.29 43.32 -8.85
C LYS A 523 -7.83 42.15 -9.66
N THR A 524 -7.88 42.27 -10.99
CA THR A 524 -8.34 41.21 -11.89
C THR A 524 -7.45 39.97 -11.79
N LEU A 525 -6.12 40.14 -11.78
CA LEU A 525 -5.17 39.06 -11.51
C LEU A 525 -5.42 38.39 -10.14
N ALA A 526 -5.52 39.18 -9.07
CA ALA A 526 -5.77 38.66 -7.72
C ALA A 526 -7.05 37.82 -7.64
N HIS A 527 -8.15 38.29 -8.25
CA HIS A 527 -9.39 37.54 -8.34
C HIS A 527 -9.29 36.30 -9.23
N ALA A 528 -8.54 36.34 -10.33
CA ALA A 528 -8.28 35.16 -11.17
C ALA A 528 -7.53 34.08 -10.37
N THR A 529 -6.63 34.48 -9.47
CA THR A 529 -5.98 33.57 -8.50
C THR A 529 -6.81 33.27 -7.25
N GLY A 530 -8.08 33.67 -7.20
CA GLY A 530 -9.04 33.31 -6.14
C GLY A 530 -9.06 34.20 -4.89
N MET A 531 -8.30 35.30 -4.83
CA MET A 531 -8.34 36.25 -3.70
C MET A 531 -9.65 37.04 -3.66
N GLN A 532 -10.05 37.52 -2.48
CA GLN A 532 -11.26 38.33 -2.29
C GLN A 532 -10.99 39.56 -1.42
N VAL A 533 -11.90 40.54 -1.42
CA VAL A 533 -11.75 41.76 -0.60
C VAL A 533 -11.89 41.37 0.88
N GLY A 534 -10.76 41.34 1.60
CA GLY A 534 -10.67 40.88 2.98
C GLY A 534 -9.99 39.52 3.14
N ASP A 535 -9.76 38.77 2.06
CA ASP A 535 -9.04 37.49 2.06
C ASP A 535 -7.93 37.46 0.99
N LYS A 536 -6.69 37.37 1.46
CA LYS A 536 -5.45 37.31 0.65
C LYS A 536 -4.72 35.97 0.86
N ALA A 537 -5.45 34.86 0.99
CA ALA A 537 -4.86 33.54 1.10
C ALA A 537 -3.95 33.20 -0.11
N VAL A 538 -2.90 32.41 0.12
CA VAL A 538 -2.24 31.66 -0.96
C VAL A 538 -3.18 30.55 -1.38
N SER A 539 -3.75 30.65 -2.57
CA SER A 539 -4.78 29.72 -3.05
C SER A 539 -4.18 28.46 -3.68
N SER A 540 -4.99 27.42 -3.82
CA SER A 540 -4.61 26.24 -4.60
C SER A 540 -4.36 26.56 -6.08
N SER A 541 -4.90 27.66 -6.63
CA SER A 541 -4.55 28.15 -7.97
C SER A 541 -3.12 28.70 -8.02
N MET A 542 -2.65 29.37 -6.96
CA MET A 542 -1.26 29.84 -6.86
C MET A 542 -0.29 28.66 -6.68
N GLU A 543 -0.62 27.65 -5.87
CA GLU A 543 0.21 26.43 -5.77
C GLU A 543 0.28 25.61 -7.07
N LYS A 544 -0.65 25.80 -8.02
CA LYS A 544 -0.64 25.14 -9.35
C LYS A 544 0.06 25.95 -10.44
N SER A 545 0.60 27.13 -10.11
CA SER A 545 1.29 28.01 -11.06
C SER A 545 2.71 27.52 -11.40
N SER A 546 3.34 28.15 -12.41
CA SER A 546 4.68 27.80 -12.91
C SER A 546 5.78 27.96 -11.85
N SER A 547 6.94 27.34 -12.07
CA SER A 547 8.14 27.59 -11.26
C SER A 547 8.57 29.06 -11.30
N ALA A 548 8.39 29.73 -12.44
CA ALA A 548 8.64 31.17 -12.61
C ALA A 548 7.69 32.02 -11.74
N ALA A 549 6.39 31.70 -11.72
CA ALA A 549 5.42 32.36 -10.85
C ALA A 549 5.68 32.07 -9.37
N TYR A 550 6.11 30.86 -9.01
CA TYR A 550 6.60 30.53 -7.67
C TYR A 550 7.79 31.44 -7.29
N VAL A 551 8.82 31.53 -8.12
CA VAL A 551 10.02 32.36 -7.90
C VAL A 551 9.64 33.83 -7.72
N GLY A 552 8.82 34.37 -8.63
CA GLY A 552 8.32 35.74 -8.55
C GLY A 552 7.50 35.99 -7.28
N PHE A 553 6.53 35.13 -7.00
CA PHE A 553 5.68 35.21 -5.80
C PHE A 553 6.50 35.19 -4.52
N LEU A 554 7.44 34.26 -4.41
CA LEU A 554 8.31 34.15 -3.25
C LEU A 554 9.19 35.41 -3.14
N ARG A 555 9.85 35.87 -4.22
CA ARG A 555 10.65 37.11 -4.19
C ARG A 555 9.81 38.30 -3.72
N GLY A 556 8.63 38.52 -4.29
CA GLY A 556 7.75 39.64 -3.91
C GLY A 556 7.24 39.55 -2.47
N PHE A 557 6.94 38.35 -1.98
CA PHE A 557 6.47 38.15 -0.60
C PHE A 557 7.62 38.27 0.43
N PHE A 558 8.84 37.87 0.07
CA PHE A 558 10.05 38.09 0.87
C PHE A 558 10.57 39.55 0.77
N ASP A 559 10.33 40.26 -0.34
CA ASP A 559 10.60 41.70 -0.48
C ASP A 559 9.68 42.55 0.42
N ALA A 560 8.43 42.15 0.62
CA ALA A 560 7.54 42.72 1.64
C ALA A 560 7.91 42.21 3.05
N ASP A 561 7.37 41.06 3.44
CA ASP A 561 7.35 40.55 4.82
C ASP A 561 8.61 39.77 5.22
N GLY A 562 9.53 39.56 4.27
CA GLY A 562 10.77 38.80 4.47
C GLY A 562 11.94 39.63 4.99
N SER A 563 12.89 38.97 5.66
CA SER A 563 14.07 39.59 6.26
C SER A 563 15.29 38.68 6.27
N VAL A 564 16.47 39.26 6.04
CA VAL A 564 17.76 38.63 6.29
C VAL A 564 18.14 38.87 7.76
N GLN A 565 18.42 37.81 8.52
CA GLN A 565 18.69 37.88 9.95
C GLN A 565 19.83 36.97 10.37
N GLY A 566 20.69 37.46 11.27
CA GLY A 566 21.68 36.64 11.96
C GLY A 566 23.09 37.24 11.92
N THR A 567 24.06 36.44 12.34
CA THR A 567 25.50 36.72 12.23
C THR A 567 26.25 35.40 12.13
N GLN A 568 27.52 35.41 11.69
CA GLN A 568 28.32 34.18 11.58
C GLN A 568 28.40 33.37 12.89
N ALA A 569 28.39 34.05 14.05
CA ALA A 569 28.40 33.43 15.37
C ALA A 569 27.03 32.91 15.86
N LYS A 570 25.92 33.31 15.21
CA LYS A 570 24.55 32.91 15.58
C LYS A 570 23.81 32.13 14.48
N GLY A 571 24.48 31.88 13.35
CA GLY A 571 23.87 31.44 12.11
C GLY A 571 23.23 32.61 11.35
N VAL A 572 23.32 32.56 10.02
CA VAL A 572 22.56 33.41 9.08
C VAL A 572 21.25 32.70 8.72
N SER A 573 20.18 33.45 8.48
CA SER A 573 18.87 32.94 8.10
C SER A 573 18.08 33.97 7.27
N VAL A 574 17.34 33.51 6.27
CA VAL A 574 16.25 34.29 5.65
C VAL A 574 14.95 33.88 6.32
N ARG A 575 14.09 34.84 6.67
CA ARG A 575 12.86 34.59 7.44
C ARG A 575 11.66 35.36 6.91
N LEU A 576 10.50 34.71 6.96
CA LEU A 576 9.19 35.27 6.64
C LEU A 576 8.29 35.13 7.88
N ALA A 577 7.79 36.24 8.41
CA ALA A 577 6.91 36.23 9.59
C ALA A 577 5.46 36.45 9.16
N GLN A 578 4.51 35.61 9.61
CA GLN A 578 3.09 35.73 9.30
C GLN A 578 2.21 35.37 10.51
N SER A 579 0.99 35.93 10.55
CA SER A 579 -0.06 35.53 11.51
C SER A 579 -1.00 34.43 11.00
N ASP A 580 -0.71 33.90 9.82
CA ASP A 580 -1.54 32.99 9.05
C ASP A 580 -0.71 31.73 8.74
N LEU A 581 -0.97 30.65 9.49
CA LEU A 581 -0.14 29.43 9.46
C LEU A 581 -0.30 28.63 8.13
N PRO A 582 -1.51 28.35 7.61
CA PRO A 582 -1.68 27.68 6.31
C PRO A 582 -0.94 28.36 5.16
N ARG A 583 -0.80 29.70 5.22
CA ARG A 583 -0.04 30.49 4.25
C ARG A 583 1.47 30.19 4.29
N LEU A 584 2.04 29.99 5.48
CA LEU A 584 3.43 29.53 5.62
C LEU A 584 3.60 28.07 5.21
N GLU A 585 2.61 27.22 5.47
CA GLU A 585 2.62 25.81 5.03
C GLU A 585 2.58 25.70 3.50
N ALA A 586 1.82 26.55 2.82
CA ALA A 586 1.85 26.70 1.36
C ALA A 586 3.22 27.19 0.87
N VAL A 587 3.77 28.27 1.44
CA VAL A 587 5.11 28.77 1.11
C VAL A 587 6.19 27.70 1.35
N GLN A 588 6.08 26.88 2.39
CA GLN A 588 7.00 25.78 2.64
C GLN A 588 6.93 24.68 1.56
N ARG A 589 5.72 24.29 1.12
CA ARG A 589 5.57 23.38 -0.02
C ARG A 589 6.16 23.98 -1.30
N MET A 590 5.92 25.27 -1.54
CA MET A 590 6.45 25.98 -2.71
C MET A 590 7.98 26.04 -2.71
N LEU A 591 8.60 26.33 -1.56
CA LEU A 591 10.06 26.32 -1.40
C LEU A 591 10.65 24.91 -1.57
N LEU A 592 10.02 23.88 -1.00
CA LEU A 592 10.51 22.50 -1.09
C LEU A 592 10.55 22.01 -2.55
N ARG A 593 9.53 22.33 -3.34
CA ARG A 593 9.44 22.01 -4.79
C ARG A 593 10.51 22.72 -5.62
N LEU A 594 11.01 23.86 -5.17
CA LEU A 594 12.18 24.54 -5.77
C LEU A 594 13.52 23.96 -5.26
N GLY A 595 13.52 22.92 -4.44
CA GLY A 595 14.69 22.32 -3.81
C GLY A 595 15.25 23.14 -2.63
N ILE A 596 14.40 23.90 -1.94
CA ILE A 596 14.76 24.77 -0.81
C ILE A 596 14.01 24.30 0.45
N ALA A 597 14.65 23.50 1.29
CA ALA A 597 14.08 23.10 2.57
C ALA A 597 13.98 24.31 3.53
N SER A 598 12.91 24.35 4.33
CA SER A 598 12.62 25.45 5.26
C SER A 598 11.91 24.95 6.52
N SER A 599 11.83 25.77 7.56
CA SER A 599 11.21 25.38 8.85
C SER A 599 10.28 26.46 9.40
N ILE A 600 9.06 26.08 9.79
CA ILE A 600 8.01 26.92 10.36
C ILE A 600 8.01 26.83 11.89
N TYR A 601 8.48 27.87 12.54
CA TYR A 601 8.39 28.02 13.99
C TYR A 601 7.08 28.73 14.36
N GLN A 602 6.12 27.96 14.90
CA GLN A 602 4.83 28.50 15.33
C GLN A 602 4.96 29.36 16.61
N ASN A 603 4.07 30.35 16.77
CA ASN A 603 3.92 31.16 17.99
C ASN A 603 5.22 31.86 18.49
N ARG A 604 6.10 32.25 17.56
CA ARG A 604 7.36 32.98 17.84
C ARG A 604 7.16 34.34 18.47
N ARG A 605 5.99 34.95 18.27
CA ARG A 605 5.47 36.06 19.08
C ARG A 605 4.05 35.71 19.47
N THR A 606 3.72 35.80 20.75
CA THR A 606 2.37 35.49 21.24
C THR A 606 1.36 36.56 20.82
N ALA A 607 0.08 36.20 20.75
CA ALA A 607 -1.00 37.18 20.61
C ALA A 607 -1.01 38.18 21.78
N GLY A 608 -1.45 39.42 21.54
CA GLY A 608 -1.45 40.46 22.58
C GLY A 608 -1.95 41.81 22.08
N SER A 609 -1.53 42.88 22.77
CA SER A 609 -1.72 44.27 22.31
C SER A 609 -0.37 44.85 21.94
N ALA A 610 -0.24 45.33 20.70
CA ALA A 610 0.97 46.01 20.21
C ALA A 610 0.63 47.43 19.76
N LEU A 611 1.53 48.37 20.03
CA LEU A 611 1.48 49.72 19.50
C LEU A 611 2.03 49.68 18.06
N LEU A 612 1.16 49.85 17.06
CA LEU A 612 1.49 49.82 15.63
C LEU A 612 1.08 51.14 14.95
N PRO A 613 1.63 51.48 13.77
CA PRO A 613 1.23 52.68 13.03
C PRO A 613 -0.27 52.69 12.69
N ASP A 614 -0.91 53.85 12.82
CA ASP A 614 -2.36 54.02 12.62
C ASP A 614 -2.79 54.23 11.13
N GLY A 615 -1.83 54.14 10.20
CA GLY A 615 -2.03 54.43 8.77
C GLY A 615 -2.24 55.91 8.45
N ARG A 616 -2.10 56.82 9.42
CA ARG A 616 -2.28 58.28 9.32
C ARG A 616 -1.05 59.08 9.80
N GLY A 617 -0.04 58.41 10.36
CA GLY A 617 1.21 59.01 10.84
C GLY A 617 1.33 59.03 12.37
N GLY A 618 0.33 58.53 13.10
CA GLY A 618 0.41 58.24 14.53
C GLY A 618 0.62 56.76 14.82
N SER A 619 0.46 56.38 16.09
CA SER A 619 0.50 54.99 16.54
C SER A 619 -0.69 54.68 17.44
N GLN A 620 -1.30 53.52 17.24
CA GLN A 620 -2.48 53.05 17.98
C GLN A 620 -2.23 51.62 18.50
N HIS A 621 -2.87 51.28 19.62
CA HIS A 621 -2.86 49.89 20.11
C HIS A 621 -3.81 49.02 19.27
N TYR A 622 -3.27 47.94 18.70
CA TYR A 622 -4.02 46.93 17.98
C TYR A 622 -3.89 45.57 18.68
N THR A 623 -4.98 44.80 18.68
CA THR A 623 -4.95 43.39 19.08
C THR A 623 -4.25 42.59 17.99
N THR A 624 -3.07 42.06 18.30
CA THR A 624 -2.27 41.25 17.37
C THR A 624 -2.55 39.77 17.57
N LYS A 625 -2.73 39.05 16.45
CA LYS A 625 -2.65 37.58 16.41
C LYS A 625 -1.21 37.13 16.70
N ALA A 626 -1.06 35.89 17.15
CA ALA A 626 0.24 35.25 17.26
C ALA A 626 0.96 35.24 15.89
N GLN A 627 2.30 35.27 15.93
CA GLN A 627 3.15 35.28 14.74
C GLN A 627 3.96 34.00 14.67
N HIS A 628 4.02 33.43 13.47
CA HIS A 628 4.77 32.24 13.08
C HIS A 628 5.93 32.71 12.18
N GLU A 629 7.11 32.10 12.27
CA GLU A 629 8.26 32.41 11.40
C GLU A 629 8.60 31.20 10.53
N LEU A 630 8.50 31.32 9.21
CA LEU A 630 9.18 30.41 8.29
C LEU A 630 10.64 30.85 8.14
N VAL A 631 11.57 29.90 8.14
CA VAL A 631 13.01 30.12 8.20
C VAL A 631 13.74 29.25 7.19
N ILE A 632 14.62 29.86 6.40
CA ILE A 632 15.55 29.21 5.48
C ILE A 632 16.97 29.35 6.08
N SER A 633 17.76 28.28 6.05
CA SER A 633 19.12 28.25 6.64
C SER A 633 19.99 27.15 6.01
N GLY A 634 21.32 27.21 6.25
CA GLY A 634 22.26 26.25 5.68
C GLY A 634 22.44 26.42 4.17
N GLU A 635 22.76 25.34 3.45
CA GLU A 635 22.91 25.30 1.98
C GLU A 635 21.70 25.90 1.24
N ASN A 636 20.49 25.76 1.79
CA ASN A 636 19.26 26.37 1.27
C ASN A 636 19.35 27.90 1.11
N LEU A 637 20.22 28.60 1.85
CA LEU A 637 20.42 30.04 1.69
C LEU A 637 21.11 30.40 0.38
N ALA A 638 22.09 29.59 -0.06
CA ALA A 638 22.78 29.83 -1.32
C ALA A 638 21.79 29.64 -2.48
N ARG A 639 21.01 28.53 -2.45
CA ARG A 639 19.97 28.27 -3.45
C ARG A 639 18.84 29.31 -3.41
N PHE A 640 18.41 29.77 -2.24
CA PHE A 640 17.49 30.90 -2.15
C PHE A 640 18.09 32.16 -2.80
N SER A 641 19.34 32.51 -2.50
CA SER A 641 20.01 33.71 -3.02
C SER A 641 20.18 33.69 -4.55
N SER A 642 20.34 32.51 -5.16
CA SER A 642 20.51 32.34 -6.61
C SER A 642 19.21 32.13 -7.38
N THR A 643 18.21 31.48 -6.77
CA THR A 643 16.97 31.05 -7.46
C THR A 643 15.79 31.99 -7.19
N ILE A 644 15.74 32.62 -6.01
CA ILE A 644 14.65 33.53 -5.63
C ILE A 644 15.21 34.94 -5.41
N GLY A 645 16.13 35.10 -4.46
CA GLY A 645 16.75 36.37 -4.08
C GLY A 645 15.74 37.38 -3.52
N PHE A 646 16.12 38.65 -3.57
CA PHE A 646 15.31 39.83 -3.29
C PHE A 646 15.43 40.81 -4.47
N ALA A 647 14.36 41.52 -4.83
CA ALA A 647 14.51 42.74 -5.65
C ALA A 647 14.85 43.95 -4.78
N ASP A 648 14.58 43.88 -3.47
CA ASP A 648 15.17 44.76 -2.48
C ASP A 648 16.71 44.56 -2.46
N THR A 649 17.41 45.46 -3.14
CA THR A 649 18.88 45.45 -3.24
C THR A 649 19.60 45.65 -1.92
N ASP A 650 18.97 46.24 -0.89
CA ASP A 650 19.54 46.32 0.45
C ASP A 650 19.47 44.92 1.13
N LYS A 651 18.35 44.20 0.98
CA LYS A 651 18.21 42.80 1.45
C LYS A 651 19.12 41.84 0.67
N GLN A 652 19.19 41.93 -0.65
CA GLN A 652 20.06 41.07 -1.48
C GLN A 652 21.53 41.27 -1.13
N SER A 653 22.01 42.53 -1.09
CA SER A 653 23.40 42.85 -0.72
C SER A 653 23.75 42.37 0.68
N SER A 654 22.79 42.44 1.62
CA SER A 654 22.94 41.90 2.97
C SER A 654 23.09 40.38 2.99
N LEU A 655 22.28 39.65 2.20
CA LEU A 655 22.38 38.20 2.07
C LEU A 655 23.71 37.77 1.42
N GLU A 656 24.10 38.39 0.30
CA GLU A 656 25.35 38.08 -0.42
C GLU A 656 26.60 38.41 0.41
N SER A 657 26.59 39.54 1.14
CA SER A 657 27.63 39.88 2.11
C SER A 657 27.70 38.84 3.23
N LEU A 658 26.56 38.41 3.80
CA LEU A 658 26.55 37.39 4.84
C LEU A 658 26.92 35.99 4.33
N LEU A 659 26.68 35.67 3.05
CA LEU A 659 27.12 34.43 2.41
C LEU A 659 28.63 34.42 2.12
N SER A 660 29.16 35.49 1.52
CA SER A 660 30.60 35.62 1.21
C SER A 660 31.50 35.65 2.45
N ASN A 661 30.97 36.01 3.63
CA ASN A 661 31.68 35.97 4.91
C ASN A 661 31.81 34.57 5.54
N TYR A 662 31.30 33.49 4.90
CA TYR A 662 31.51 32.11 5.38
C TYR A 662 32.88 31.56 4.96
N SER A 663 33.75 31.25 5.93
CA SER A 663 35.08 30.65 5.71
C SER A 663 35.08 29.12 5.58
N ARG A 664 33.90 28.50 5.52
CA ARG A 664 33.65 27.06 5.33
C ARG A 664 32.40 26.88 4.49
N SER A 665 32.25 25.73 3.83
CA SER A 665 30.99 25.37 3.18
C SER A 665 29.82 25.39 4.16
N LEU A 666 28.65 25.80 3.65
CA LEU A 666 27.40 25.76 4.39
C LEU A 666 27.02 24.31 4.74
N ASN A 667 26.21 24.14 5.78
CA ASN A 667 25.69 22.81 6.14
C ASN A 667 24.78 22.29 5.02
N ARG A 668 25.19 21.20 4.36
CA ARG A 668 24.48 20.51 3.28
C ARG A 668 23.05 20.15 3.69
N GLU A 669 22.08 20.43 2.84
CA GLU A 669 20.70 19.98 3.01
C GLU A 669 20.54 18.52 2.55
N ARG A 670 19.77 17.78 3.34
CA ARG A 670 19.60 16.33 3.23
C ARG A 670 18.13 15.89 3.22
N PHE A 671 17.19 16.84 3.21
CA PHE A 671 15.76 16.60 2.96
C PHE A 671 15.15 15.61 3.97
N VAL A 672 15.26 15.94 5.27
CA VAL A 672 14.71 15.10 6.36
C VAL A 672 13.92 15.93 7.37
N ALA A 673 12.61 15.70 7.45
CA ALA A 673 11.72 16.37 8.41
C ALA A 673 11.53 15.59 9.73
N ARG A 674 11.14 16.30 10.79
CA ARG A 674 10.99 15.89 12.22
C ARG A 674 9.54 15.93 12.77
N VAL A 675 8.65 14.94 12.51
CA VAL A 675 7.28 14.78 13.12
C VAL A 675 7.22 15.27 14.56
N ALA A 676 6.32 16.23 14.78
CA ALA A 676 5.84 16.64 16.07
C ALA A 676 4.70 15.74 16.58
N SER A 677 3.85 15.21 15.68
CA SER A 677 2.75 14.29 16.03
C SER A 677 2.26 13.41 14.87
N VAL A 678 1.82 12.18 15.19
CA VAL A 678 0.82 11.45 14.40
C VAL A 678 -0.46 11.45 15.24
N THR A 679 -1.54 12.01 14.70
CA THR A 679 -2.83 12.16 15.42
C THR A 679 -3.98 11.72 14.55
N ALA A 680 -4.97 11.03 15.12
CA ALA A 680 -6.22 10.72 14.41
C ALA A 680 -6.89 12.01 13.93
N ALA A 681 -7.37 12.00 12.69
CA ALA A 681 -7.79 13.19 11.95
C ALA A 681 -9.24 13.10 11.43
N GLY A 682 -10.05 12.22 12.02
CA GLY A 682 -11.38 11.88 11.51
C GLY A 682 -11.29 10.89 10.35
N GLN A 683 -12.27 10.95 9.45
CA GLN A 683 -12.36 10.07 8.29
C GLN A 683 -12.28 10.86 6.97
N GLU A 684 -11.52 10.35 6.01
CA GLU A 684 -11.35 10.93 4.68
C GLU A 684 -11.34 9.82 3.62
N ASP A 685 -11.52 10.24 2.38
CA ASP A 685 -11.30 9.41 1.22
C ASP A 685 -9.80 9.14 1.02
N VAL A 686 -9.41 7.87 0.82
CA VAL A 686 -8.00 7.45 0.77
C VAL A 686 -7.61 6.68 -0.50
N TYR A 687 -7.17 7.38 -1.54
CA TYR A 687 -6.91 6.89 -2.91
C TYR A 687 -5.79 5.81 -2.98
N ASP A 688 -5.06 5.69 -4.07
CA ASP A 688 -3.66 5.26 -4.14
C ASP A 688 -3.16 5.68 -5.51
N VAL A 689 -1.89 5.46 -5.78
CA VAL A 689 -1.40 5.51 -7.14
C VAL A 689 -0.47 4.33 -7.35
N GLN A 690 -0.67 3.63 -8.46
CA GLN A 690 0.44 2.94 -9.09
C GLN A 690 1.33 4.04 -9.63
N VAL A 691 2.51 4.25 -9.04
CA VAL A 691 3.62 4.85 -9.78
C VAL A 691 4.50 3.69 -10.23
N PRO A 692 4.24 3.15 -11.45
CA PRO A 692 5.00 2.13 -12.13
C PRO A 692 6.49 2.14 -11.77
N GLY A 693 6.99 1.02 -11.24
CA GLY A 693 8.36 0.94 -10.73
C GLY A 693 8.53 1.58 -9.34
N ILE A 694 8.54 2.92 -9.22
CA ILE A 694 8.93 3.53 -7.92
C ILE A 694 8.05 3.08 -6.74
N ASN A 695 6.79 2.69 -6.95
CA ASN A 695 5.86 2.35 -5.86
C ASN A 695 5.88 3.43 -4.75
N THR A 696 6.14 4.67 -5.18
CA THR A 696 6.48 5.85 -4.38
C THR A 696 5.90 7.05 -5.09
N PHE A 697 5.36 8.02 -4.36
CA PHE A 697 4.92 9.30 -4.91
C PHE A 697 5.23 10.44 -3.94
N ASP A 698 5.27 11.68 -4.44
CA ASP A 698 5.27 12.87 -3.60
C ASP A 698 3.91 13.06 -2.91
N ALA A 699 3.94 13.22 -1.59
CA ALA A 699 2.77 13.36 -0.74
C ALA A 699 3.00 14.52 0.25
N ASN A 700 2.60 15.74 -0.13
CA ASN A 700 2.90 17.00 0.57
C ASN A 700 4.41 17.23 0.82
N GLY A 701 5.29 16.72 -0.04
CA GLY A 701 6.74 16.74 0.14
C GLY A 701 7.34 15.45 0.70
N LEU A 702 6.58 14.36 0.86
CA LEU A 702 7.01 13.07 1.46
C LEU A 702 6.87 11.90 0.47
N HIS A 703 7.45 10.73 0.74
CA HIS A 703 7.44 9.53 -0.12
C HIS A 703 6.47 8.42 0.39
N ALA A 704 5.62 7.78 -0.44
CA ALA A 704 4.47 6.91 -0.03
C ALA A 704 4.12 5.64 -0.90
N HIS A 705 3.64 4.49 -0.36
CA HIS A 705 3.59 3.11 -0.99
C HIS A 705 2.42 2.11 -0.61
N ASN A 706 1.90 1.33 -1.59
CA ASN A 706 0.76 0.33 -1.63
C ASN A 706 0.85 -1.05 -0.84
N CYS A 707 -0.14 -1.98 -0.98
CA CYS A 707 -0.31 -3.32 -0.29
C CYS A 707 -1.34 -4.35 -0.93
N GLY A 708 -1.44 -5.63 -0.45
CA GLY A 708 -2.47 -6.68 -0.83
C GLY A 708 -2.37 -8.11 -0.17
N GLU A 709 -3.42 -8.99 -0.15
CA GLU A 709 -3.37 -10.40 0.42
C GLU A 709 -4.10 -11.64 -0.27
N GLN A 710 -5.30 -12.16 0.14
CA GLN A 710 -5.68 -13.63 0.10
C GLN A 710 -7.07 -14.05 -0.53
N PRO A 711 -7.30 -15.26 -1.16
CA PRO A 711 -8.57 -15.73 -1.80
C PRO A 711 -9.57 -16.58 -0.93
N LEU A 712 -10.89 -16.51 -1.22
CA LEU A 712 -12.02 -17.16 -0.48
C LEU A 712 -13.26 -17.52 -1.36
N PRO A 713 -14.20 -18.39 -0.93
CA PRO A 713 -15.48 -18.67 -1.62
C PRO A 713 -16.55 -17.56 -1.44
N PRO A 714 -17.68 -17.60 -2.17
CA PRO A 714 -18.84 -16.72 -1.96
C PRO A 714 -19.27 -16.58 -0.51
N TYR A 715 -19.35 -15.33 -0.01
CA TYR A 715 -19.56 -14.98 1.41
C TYR A 715 -18.53 -15.55 2.40
N GLY A 716 -17.47 -16.20 1.93
CA GLY A 716 -16.41 -16.77 2.76
C GLY A 716 -15.63 -15.70 3.53
N ALA A 717 -15.03 -16.12 4.65
CA ALA A 717 -14.33 -15.27 5.60
C ALA A 717 -12.86 -15.67 5.78
N CYS A 718 -11.98 -14.66 5.90
CA CYS A 718 -10.54 -14.80 6.16
C CYS A 718 -10.28 -14.68 7.67
N LEU A 719 -10.34 -15.84 8.33
CA LEU A 719 -9.90 -16.05 9.71
C LEU A 719 -8.46 -16.56 9.67
N LEU A 720 -7.51 -15.77 10.19
CA LEU A 720 -6.07 -16.01 10.02
C LEU A 720 -5.31 -16.11 11.36
N GLY A 721 -4.20 -16.85 11.33
CA GLY A 721 -3.21 -16.91 12.40
C GLY A 721 -1.83 -17.28 11.87
N SER A 722 -0.77 -17.04 12.64
CA SER A 722 0.60 -17.41 12.24
C SER A 722 1.45 -17.86 13.43
N ILE A 723 2.17 -18.97 13.27
CA ILE A 723 3.17 -19.43 14.24
C ILE A 723 4.55 -18.84 13.90
N ASN A 724 5.28 -18.34 14.90
CA ASN A 724 6.64 -17.85 14.71
C ASN A 724 7.66 -19.01 14.73
N LEU A 725 8.16 -19.44 13.56
CA LEU A 725 9.07 -20.60 13.47
C LEU A 725 10.39 -20.42 14.23
N THR A 726 10.88 -19.19 14.42
CA THR A 726 12.16 -18.95 15.08
C THR A 726 12.18 -19.37 16.56
N ARG A 727 11.00 -19.52 17.18
CA ARG A 727 10.82 -19.94 18.58
C ARG A 727 11.15 -21.43 18.81
N PHE A 728 11.24 -22.20 17.73
CA PHE A 728 11.41 -23.65 17.75
C PHE A 728 12.81 -24.11 17.31
N VAL A 729 13.76 -23.20 17.03
CA VAL A 729 15.15 -23.60 16.75
C VAL A 729 15.92 -23.82 18.06
N LEU A 730 16.61 -24.96 18.14
CA LEU A 730 17.53 -25.34 19.21
C LEU A 730 18.97 -25.31 18.69
N ASP A 731 19.91 -24.90 19.54
CA ASP A 731 21.36 -24.79 19.24
C ASP A 731 21.69 -24.08 17.89
N PRO A 732 21.09 -22.90 17.63
CA PRO A 732 21.14 -22.23 16.32
C PRO A 732 22.57 -21.83 15.89
N PHE A 733 22.78 -21.78 14.57
CA PHE A 733 24.05 -21.46 13.91
C PHE A 733 25.21 -22.42 14.20
N THR A 734 24.93 -23.62 14.71
CA THR A 734 25.93 -24.67 14.98
C THR A 734 25.63 -25.94 14.19
N ASP A 735 26.62 -26.84 14.07
CA ASP A 735 26.46 -28.19 13.49
C ASP A 735 25.45 -29.09 14.24
N LYS A 736 24.80 -28.57 15.30
CA LYS A 736 23.76 -29.24 16.09
C LYS A 736 22.40 -28.54 15.99
N ALA A 737 22.30 -27.49 15.18
CA ALA A 737 21.06 -26.74 14.98
C ALA A 737 19.94 -27.67 14.49
N ARG A 738 18.77 -27.58 15.12
CA ARG A 738 17.62 -28.43 14.81
C ARG A 738 16.31 -27.77 15.20
N PHE A 739 15.22 -28.29 14.66
CA PHE A 739 13.88 -27.84 14.96
C PHE A 739 13.23 -28.65 16.10
N ASP A 740 12.47 -27.97 16.96
CA ASP A 740 11.77 -28.49 18.14
C ASP A 740 10.35 -28.92 17.74
N TRP A 741 10.28 -30.08 17.08
CA TRP A 741 9.05 -30.65 16.54
C TRP A 741 7.95 -30.84 17.59
N GLU A 742 8.31 -31.30 18.78
CA GLU A 742 7.38 -31.65 19.86
C GLU A 742 6.69 -30.41 20.46
N ARG A 743 7.43 -29.32 20.67
CA ARG A 743 6.84 -28.05 21.11
C ARG A 743 6.11 -27.31 19.98
N PHE A 744 6.55 -27.48 18.73
CA PHE A 744 5.87 -26.94 17.55
C PHE A 744 4.49 -27.57 17.35
N THR A 745 4.38 -28.90 17.34
CA THR A 745 3.09 -29.58 17.16
C THR A 745 2.11 -29.24 18.27
N ARG A 746 2.51 -29.27 19.55
CA ARG A 746 1.63 -28.82 20.65
C ARG A 746 1.15 -27.37 20.47
N THR A 747 2.02 -26.48 19.97
CA THR A 747 1.62 -25.08 19.68
C THR A 747 0.58 -25.03 18.54
N VAL A 748 0.73 -25.85 17.50
CA VAL A 748 -0.28 -26.01 16.43
C VAL A 748 -1.61 -26.52 17.00
N GLU A 749 -1.62 -27.56 17.84
CA GLU A 749 -2.85 -28.15 18.42
C GLU A 749 -3.66 -27.12 19.20
N ILE A 750 -3.02 -26.43 20.15
CA ILE A 750 -3.68 -25.45 21.01
C ILE A 750 -4.13 -24.22 20.20
N PHE A 751 -3.28 -23.72 19.30
CA PHE A 751 -3.64 -22.58 18.45
C PHE A 751 -4.75 -22.92 17.45
N THR A 752 -4.91 -24.20 17.09
CA THR A 752 -6.02 -24.67 16.26
C THR A 752 -7.36 -24.55 17.00
N ARG A 753 -7.43 -24.94 18.28
CA ARG A 753 -8.62 -24.69 19.12
C ARG A 753 -8.86 -23.19 19.31
N MET A 754 -7.80 -22.41 19.52
CA MET A 754 -7.90 -20.96 19.65
C MET A 754 -8.56 -20.32 18.43
N LEU A 755 -8.20 -20.74 17.21
CA LEU A 755 -8.84 -20.27 15.97
C LEU A 755 -10.26 -20.80 15.81
N ASP A 756 -10.57 -22.06 16.18
CA ASP A 756 -11.94 -22.57 16.19
C ASP A 756 -12.87 -21.73 17.09
N ASN A 757 -12.38 -21.26 18.25
CA ASN A 757 -13.16 -20.42 19.17
C ASN A 757 -13.38 -18.99 18.63
N VAL A 758 -12.52 -18.47 17.72
CA VAL A 758 -12.76 -17.16 17.08
C VAL A 758 -14.02 -17.17 16.21
N VAL A 759 -14.43 -18.34 15.69
CA VAL A 759 -15.66 -18.49 14.89
C VAL A 759 -16.89 -18.00 15.66
N GLU A 760 -16.95 -18.23 16.97
CA GLU A 760 -18.10 -17.80 17.80
C GLU A 760 -18.12 -16.28 18.05
N ILE A 761 -16.96 -15.60 17.95
CA ILE A 761 -16.82 -14.14 18.13
C ILE A 761 -16.46 -13.41 16.83
N ASN A 762 -16.88 -13.95 15.67
CA ASN A 762 -16.52 -13.45 14.34
C ASN A 762 -16.94 -11.98 14.08
N GLY A 763 -18.10 -11.54 14.58
CA GLY A 763 -18.62 -10.18 14.40
C GLY A 763 -18.88 -9.76 12.94
N LEU A 764 -19.12 -10.71 12.03
CA LEU A 764 -19.41 -10.45 10.62
C LEU A 764 -20.79 -9.81 10.43
N PRO A 765 -20.99 -8.89 9.47
CA PRO A 765 -22.23 -8.12 9.33
C PRO A 765 -23.35 -8.84 8.57
N LEU A 766 -23.03 -9.60 7.51
CA LEU A 766 -24.03 -10.32 6.71
C LEU A 766 -24.37 -11.67 7.33
N GLU A 767 -25.64 -12.07 7.21
CA GLU A 767 -26.08 -13.38 7.72
C GLU A 767 -25.49 -14.53 6.90
N GLN A 768 -25.29 -14.34 5.60
CA GLN A 768 -24.62 -15.32 4.73
C GLN A 768 -23.16 -15.54 5.15
N GLN A 769 -22.44 -14.48 5.52
CA GLN A 769 -21.07 -14.56 6.02
C GLN A 769 -20.99 -15.26 7.38
N ARG A 770 -21.94 -14.96 8.30
CA ARG A 770 -22.08 -15.68 9.57
C ARG A 770 -22.41 -17.16 9.36
N ARG A 771 -23.34 -17.47 8.46
CA ARG A 771 -23.70 -18.86 8.10
C ARG A 771 -22.49 -19.62 7.53
N GLU A 772 -21.74 -19.03 6.61
CA GLU A 772 -20.57 -19.69 6.02
C GLU A 772 -19.49 -19.97 7.06
N ILE A 773 -19.11 -18.99 7.90
CA ILE A 773 -18.08 -19.23 8.92
C ILE A 773 -18.53 -20.23 9.99
N VAL A 774 -19.81 -20.24 10.39
CA VAL A 774 -20.32 -21.21 11.39
C VAL A 774 -20.52 -22.61 10.80
N ARG A 775 -21.04 -22.74 9.57
CA ARG A 775 -21.30 -24.01 8.89
C ARG A 775 -20.03 -24.77 8.51
N LYS A 776 -18.97 -24.04 8.14
CA LYS A 776 -17.73 -24.60 7.55
C LYS A 776 -16.50 -24.41 8.42
N ARG A 777 -16.53 -23.45 9.36
CA ARG A 777 -15.48 -23.18 10.36
C ARG A 777 -14.08 -22.97 9.76
N ARG A 778 -14.03 -22.47 8.52
CA ARG A 778 -12.82 -22.24 7.72
C ARG A 778 -11.89 -21.26 8.46
N HIS A 779 -10.65 -21.68 8.72
CA HIS A 779 -9.56 -20.80 9.11
C HIS A 779 -8.27 -21.10 8.33
N GLY A 780 -7.33 -20.16 8.37
CA GLY A 780 -6.02 -20.24 7.74
C GLY A 780 -4.91 -19.97 8.75
N MET A 781 -4.44 -21.04 9.41
CA MET A 781 -3.20 -21.01 10.16
C MET A 781 -2.03 -21.11 9.19
N GLY A 782 -1.07 -20.21 9.33
CA GLY A 782 0.21 -20.28 8.65
C GLY A 782 1.35 -20.15 9.64
N TYR A 783 2.48 -19.69 9.14
CA TYR A 783 3.63 -19.33 9.96
C TYR A 783 4.35 -18.11 9.38
N LEU A 784 5.26 -17.56 10.17
CA LEU A 784 6.19 -16.50 9.80
C LEU A 784 7.60 -16.85 10.26
N GLY A 785 8.59 -16.12 9.75
CA GLY A 785 9.99 -16.33 10.07
C GLY A 785 10.62 -17.53 9.39
N LEU A 786 10.11 -18.01 8.25
CA LEU A 786 10.68 -19.17 7.56
C LEU A 786 12.13 -18.92 7.12
N GLY A 787 12.39 -17.76 6.48
CA GLY A 787 13.75 -17.35 6.10
C GLY A 787 14.66 -17.22 7.31
N SER A 788 14.19 -16.54 8.37
CA SER A 788 14.92 -16.45 9.65
C SER A 788 15.23 -17.83 10.24
N CYS A 789 14.29 -18.79 10.16
CA CYS A 789 14.43 -20.16 10.65
C CYS A 789 15.49 -20.95 9.86
N MET A 790 15.49 -20.82 8.52
CA MET A 790 16.53 -21.40 7.66
C MET A 790 17.92 -20.87 8.04
N THR A 791 18.08 -19.55 8.17
CA THR A 791 19.36 -18.93 8.57
C THR A 791 19.79 -19.35 9.99
N LEU A 792 18.85 -19.46 10.94
CA LEU A 792 19.10 -19.99 12.29
C LEU A 792 19.59 -21.44 12.30
N MET A 793 19.31 -22.22 11.25
CA MET A 793 19.78 -23.59 11.05
C MET A 793 20.95 -23.71 10.06
N GLY A 794 21.51 -22.59 9.57
CA GLY A 794 22.60 -22.58 8.59
C GLY A 794 22.19 -22.93 7.16
N MET A 795 20.89 -23.02 6.86
CA MET A 795 20.37 -23.40 5.56
C MET A 795 20.27 -22.19 4.62
N LYS A 796 20.72 -22.34 3.37
CA LYS A 796 20.50 -21.36 2.29
C LYS A 796 19.06 -21.43 1.77
N TYR A 797 18.40 -20.29 1.61
CA TYR A 797 17.03 -20.23 1.07
C TYR A 797 16.99 -20.80 -0.36
N GLY A 798 15.99 -21.63 -0.68
CA GLY A 798 15.88 -22.31 -1.98
C GLY A 798 16.76 -23.57 -2.14
N SER A 799 17.73 -23.80 -1.26
CA SER A 799 18.54 -25.03 -1.28
C SER A 799 17.68 -26.28 -1.03
N LYS A 800 18.10 -27.44 -1.55
CA LYS A 800 17.40 -28.73 -1.38
C LYS A 800 17.06 -29.06 0.07
N GLU A 801 17.94 -28.72 1.01
CA GLU A 801 17.74 -28.89 2.44
C GLU A 801 16.65 -27.96 2.98
N SER A 802 16.71 -26.67 2.64
CA SER A 802 15.68 -25.69 3.00
C SER A 802 14.30 -26.04 2.42
N LEU A 803 14.24 -26.62 1.21
CA LEU A 803 13.02 -27.09 0.57
C LEU A 803 12.46 -28.33 1.28
N ALA A 804 13.31 -29.29 1.67
CA ALA A 804 12.91 -30.44 2.46
C ALA A 804 12.38 -30.03 3.85
N PHE A 805 13.05 -29.10 4.53
CA PHE A 805 12.55 -28.52 5.78
C PHE A 805 11.22 -27.76 5.58
N THR A 806 11.04 -27.06 4.47
CA THR A 806 9.79 -26.33 4.17
C THR A 806 8.61 -27.28 3.93
N ASP A 807 8.82 -28.37 3.19
CA ASP A 807 7.84 -29.46 3.07
C ASP A 807 7.49 -30.02 4.46
N GLU A 808 8.49 -30.36 5.25
CA GLU A 808 8.32 -30.98 6.57
C GLU A 808 7.62 -30.08 7.59
N VAL A 809 8.03 -28.81 7.76
CA VAL A 809 7.41 -27.90 8.72
C VAL A 809 5.96 -27.56 8.36
N THR A 810 5.64 -27.53 7.07
CA THR A 810 4.27 -27.30 6.60
C THR A 810 3.42 -28.57 6.68
N ARG A 811 4.01 -29.75 6.42
CA ARG A 811 3.39 -31.06 6.62
C ARG A 811 3.00 -31.29 8.07
N GLU A 812 3.91 -31.07 9.02
CA GLU A 812 3.61 -31.28 10.44
C GLU A 812 2.60 -30.25 10.97
N LEU A 813 2.59 -29.00 10.47
CA LEU A 813 1.51 -28.04 10.75
C LEU A 813 0.16 -28.58 10.26
N ALA A 814 0.07 -29.03 9.01
CA ALA A 814 -1.17 -29.51 8.41
C ALA A 814 -1.69 -30.78 9.11
N VAL A 815 -0.86 -31.82 9.23
CA VAL A 815 -1.26 -33.12 9.80
C VAL A 815 -1.65 -32.97 11.27
N THR A 816 -0.91 -32.17 12.04
CA THR A 816 -1.26 -31.86 13.43
C THR A 816 -2.57 -31.07 13.52
N GLY A 817 -2.77 -30.11 12.61
CA GLY A 817 -4.04 -29.42 12.43
C GLY A 817 -5.23 -30.36 12.24
N TRP A 818 -5.10 -31.38 11.40
CA TRP A 818 -6.16 -32.37 11.19
C TRP A 818 -6.38 -33.31 12.39
N ARG A 819 -5.32 -33.63 13.16
CA ARG A 819 -5.46 -34.37 14.42
C ARG A 819 -6.25 -33.56 15.45
N ALA A 820 -5.95 -32.27 15.58
CA ALA A 820 -6.76 -31.34 16.38
C ALA A 820 -8.19 -31.21 15.85
N ALA A 821 -8.40 -31.19 14.52
CA ALA A 821 -9.73 -31.17 13.91
C ALA A 821 -10.58 -32.38 14.31
N LEU A 822 -9.97 -33.57 14.39
CA LEU A 822 -10.64 -34.80 14.81
C LEU A 822 -10.91 -34.83 16.32
N ALA A 823 -9.96 -34.36 17.13
CA ALA A 823 -10.12 -34.27 18.58
C ALA A 823 -11.27 -33.32 18.95
N LEU A 824 -11.25 -32.09 18.42
CA LEU A 824 -12.30 -31.09 18.63
C LEU A 824 -13.64 -31.51 18.02
N SER A 825 -13.65 -32.34 16.97
CA SER A 825 -14.89 -32.94 16.42
C SER A 825 -15.54 -33.91 17.41
N LYS A 826 -14.74 -34.80 18.02
CA LYS A 826 -15.22 -35.77 19.03
C LYS A 826 -15.68 -35.10 20.33
N GLU A 827 -15.20 -33.88 20.61
CA GLU A 827 -15.48 -33.13 21.82
C GLU A 827 -16.63 -32.13 21.65
N LYS A 828 -16.56 -31.25 20.64
CA LYS A 828 -17.51 -30.15 20.39
C LYS A 828 -18.51 -30.41 19.24
N GLY A 829 -18.43 -31.58 18.62
CA GLY A 829 -19.08 -31.87 17.33
C GLY A 829 -18.28 -31.34 16.14
N PRO A 830 -18.44 -31.93 14.94
CA PRO A 830 -17.78 -31.47 13.72
C PRO A 830 -18.32 -30.09 13.25
N ALA A 831 -17.75 -29.54 12.18
CA ALA A 831 -18.40 -28.47 11.42
C ALA A 831 -19.75 -28.98 10.87
N PRO A 832 -20.86 -28.21 10.97
CA PRO A 832 -22.20 -28.67 10.57
C PRO A 832 -22.28 -29.33 9.18
N ILE A 833 -21.51 -28.83 8.20
CA ILE A 833 -21.42 -29.39 6.84
C ILE A 833 -20.99 -30.87 6.79
N MET A 834 -20.38 -31.40 7.84
CA MET A 834 -19.91 -32.80 7.92
C MET A 834 -21.05 -33.80 8.17
N ASP A 835 -22.08 -33.38 8.92
CA ASP A 835 -23.29 -34.15 9.21
C ASP A 835 -24.42 -33.88 8.18
N GLU A 836 -24.29 -32.85 7.35
CA GLU A 836 -25.17 -32.61 6.19
C GLU A 836 -25.04 -33.75 5.16
N THR A 837 -26.13 -34.04 4.45
CA THR A 837 -26.19 -35.05 3.38
C THR A 837 -26.35 -34.38 2.03
N PHE A 838 -25.65 -34.90 1.03
CA PHE A 838 -25.54 -34.35 -0.32
C PHE A 838 -25.89 -35.43 -1.34
N THR A 839 -26.80 -35.11 -2.25
CA THR A 839 -27.10 -35.93 -3.42
C THR A 839 -25.92 -35.95 -4.38
N VAL A 840 -25.48 -37.14 -4.79
CA VAL A 840 -24.42 -37.32 -5.79
C VAL A 840 -24.92 -36.86 -7.15
N THR A 841 -24.23 -35.88 -7.74
CA THR A 841 -24.48 -35.38 -9.08
C THR A 841 -23.51 -35.98 -10.10
N GLY A 842 -23.82 -35.91 -11.40
CA GLY A 842 -22.86 -36.28 -12.45
C GLY A 842 -21.61 -35.38 -12.42
N GLU A 843 -21.74 -34.14 -11.98
CA GLU A 843 -20.62 -33.23 -11.72
C GLU A 843 -19.66 -33.78 -10.65
N MET A 844 -20.19 -34.32 -9.54
CA MET A 844 -19.35 -34.96 -8.52
C MET A 844 -18.63 -36.19 -9.08
N LEU A 845 -19.33 -37.04 -9.84
CA LEU A 845 -18.73 -38.23 -10.46
C LEU A 845 -17.69 -37.87 -11.54
N ARG A 846 -17.84 -36.74 -12.24
CA ARG A 846 -16.86 -36.19 -13.18
C ARG A 846 -15.64 -35.61 -12.46
N LYS A 847 -15.84 -34.83 -11.39
CA LYS A 847 -14.77 -34.21 -10.59
C LYS A 847 -14.02 -35.19 -9.69
N ARG A 848 -14.66 -36.30 -9.30
CA ARG A 848 -14.10 -37.40 -8.47
C ARG A 848 -14.47 -38.78 -9.05
N PRO A 849 -13.86 -39.22 -10.17
CA PRO A 849 -14.15 -40.51 -10.79
C PRO A 849 -13.93 -41.73 -9.89
N GLU A 850 -13.20 -41.60 -8.79
CA GLU A 850 -13.10 -42.60 -7.74
C GLU A 850 -14.43 -42.89 -7.03
N MET A 851 -15.36 -41.93 -6.89
CA MET A 851 -16.67 -42.18 -6.28
C MET A 851 -17.44 -43.26 -7.06
N LYS A 852 -17.35 -43.23 -8.40
CA LYS A 852 -17.95 -44.23 -9.29
C LYS A 852 -17.28 -45.60 -9.19
N LYS A 853 -16.00 -45.67 -8.79
CA LYS A 853 -15.29 -46.93 -8.51
C LYS A 853 -15.69 -47.51 -7.15
N ASP A 854 -15.93 -46.64 -6.18
CA ASP A 854 -16.39 -46.98 -4.83
C ASP A 854 -17.91 -47.27 -4.76
N GLY A 855 -18.61 -47.20 -5.90
CA GLY A 855 -19.98 -47.70 -6.11
C GLY A 855 -21.06 -46.63 -6.30
N TYR A 856 -20.72 -45.33 -6.18
CA TYR A 856 -21.70 -44.24 -6.19
C TYR A 856 -22.27 -43.93 -7.58
N SER A 857 -23.58 -43.71 -7.60
CA SER A 857 -24.42 -43.38 -8.75
C SER A 857 -25.10 -42.01 -8.57
N ILE A 858 -25.60 -41.41 -9.66
CA ILE A 858 -26.34 -40.14 -9.59
C ILE A 858 -27.63 -40.37 -8.82
N GLY A 859 -27.90 -39.53 -7.83
CA GLY A 859 -29.06 -39.65 -6.92
C GLY A 859 -28.79 -40.44 -5.62
N ASP A 860 -27.60 -41.00 -5.42
CA ASP A 860 -27.20 -41.54 -4.12
C ASP A 860 -27.01 -40.41 -3.09
N GLU A 861 -27.27 -40.68 -1.82
CA GLU A 861 -27.13 -39.70 -0.73
C GLU A 861 -25.85 -39.96 0.09
N VAL A 862 -24.99 -38.93 0.23
CA VAL A 862 -23.66 -39.05 0.86
C VAL A 862 -23.43 -37.95 1.89
N GLN A 863 -22.93 -38.34 3.06
CA GLN A 863 -22.62 -37.43 4.17
C GLN A 863 -21.38 -36.58 3.88
N GLY A 864 -21.40 -35.30 4.24
CA GLY A 864 -20.33 -34.34 3.95
C GLY A 864 -18.96 -34.74 4.51
N ARG A 865 -18.91 -35.41 5.68
CA ARG A 865 -17.69 -36.01 6.24
C ARG A 865 -17.00 -37.00 5.30
N VAL A 866 -17.78 -37.74 4.49
CA VAL A 866 -17.29 -38.73 3.53
C VAL A 866 -16.75 -38.01 2.28
N LEU A 867 -17.47 -37.00 1.78
CA LEU A 867 -17.05 -36.17 0.64
C LEU A 867 -15.78 -35.34 0.94
N HIS A 868 -15.66 -34.83 2.17
CA HIS A 868 -14.47 -34.16 2.67
C HIS A 868 -13.30 -35.14 2.81
N ALA A 869 -13.41 -36.15 3.67
CA ALA A 869 -12.27 -36.97 4.06
C ALA A 869 -11.79 -37.94 2.96
N ARG A 870 -12.70 -38.63 2.25
CA ARG A 870 -12.31 -39.62 1.21
C ARG A 870 -12.08 -39.00 -0.17
N TYR A 871 -12.76 -37.90 -0.48
CA TYR A 871 -12.86 -37.38 -1.85
C TYR A 871 -12.33 -35.95 -2.03
N SER A 872 -11.86 -35.25 -0.98
CA SER A 872 -10.93 -34.12 -1.20
C SER A 872 -9.57 -34.64 -1.67
N ARG A 873 -9.05 -34.09 -2.78
CA ARG A 873 -7.67 -34.33 -3.25
C ARG A 873 -6.63 -33.94 -2.19
N TYR A 874 -6.94 -32.96 -1.36
CA TYR A 874 -6.08 -32.55 -0.24
C TYR A 874 -6.14 -33.55 0.93
N MET A 875 -7.33 -34.02 1.33
CA MET A 875 -7.43 -35.04 2.38
C MET A 875 -6.87 -36.39 1.95
N GLN A 876 -6.94 -36.74 0.66
CA GLN A 876 -6.23 -37.90 0.09
C GLN A 876 -4.71 -37.78 0.28
N ARG A 877 -4.12 -36.57 0.15
CA ARG A 877 -2.71 -36.32 0.46
C ARG A 877 -2.40 -36.42 1.96
N ILE A 878 -3.31 -36.01 2.85
CA ILE A 878 -3.16 -36.27 4.30
C ILE A 878 -3.20 -37.79 4.57
N ALA A 879 -3.98 -38.57 3.82
CA ALA A 879 -4.03 -40.02 3.95
C ALA A 879 -2.76 -40.75 3.46
N GLU A 880 -1.89 -40.11 2.66
CA GLU A 880 -0.54 -40.62 2.35
C GLU A 880 0.35 -40.70 3.61
N VAL A 881 0.09 -39.84 4.60
CA VAL A 881 0.89 -39.69 5.83
C VAL A 881 0.19 -40.31 7.05
N ASP A 882 -1.12 -40.07 7.21
CA ASP A 882 -1.93 -40.59 8.31
C ASP A 882 -3.28 -41.12 7.81
N PRO A 883 -3.31 -42.32 7.19
CA PRO A 883 -4.55 -42.91 6.66
C PRO A 883 -5.55 -43.27 7.77
N LYS A 884 -5.09 -43.43 9.03
CA LYS A 884 -5.97 -43.67 10.18
C LYS A 884 -6.73 -42.41 10.57
N LEU A 885 -6.04 -41.26 10.62
CA LEU A 885 -6.66 -39.96 10.82
C LEU A 885 -7.75 -39.68 9.78
N VAL A 886 -7.46 -39.88 8.49
CA VAL A 886 -8.44 -39.59 7.43
C VAL A 886 -9.62 -40.57 7.46
N LYS A 887 -9.39 -41.84 7.83
CA LYS A 887 -10.49 -42.79 8.09
C LYS A 887 -11.38 -42.32 9.26
N GLU A 888 -10.79 -41.94 10.38
CA GLU A 888 -11.57 -41.47 11.54
C GLU A 888 -12.29 -40.14 11.26
N LEU A 889 -11.73 -39.27 10.42
CA LEU A 889 -12.41 -38.06 9.92
C LEU A 889 -13.59 -38.41 8.99
N ALA A 890 -13.53 -39.50 8.21
CA ALA A 890 -14.66 -39.98 7.42
C ALA A 890 -15.79 -40.58 8.28
N GLU A 891 -15.47 -41.06 9.49
CA GLU A 891 -16.43 -41.62 10.44
C GLU A 891 -17.04 -40.51 11.34
N HIS A 892 -16.20 -39.64 11.92
CA HIS A 892 -16.59 -38.62 12.90
C HIS A 892 -16.81 -37.21 12.33
N GLY A 893 -16.31 -36.89 11.14
CA GLY A 893 -16.23 -35.52 10.62
C GLY A 893 -15.08 -34.72 11.23
N ALA A 894 -14.71 -33.60 10.58
CA ALA A 894 -13.71 -32.65 11.06
C ALA A 894 -14.36 -31.46 11.77
N ARG A 895 -13.73 -30.88 12.81
CA ARG A 895 -14.22 -29.65 13.45
C ARG A 895 -14.29 -28.46 12.50
N PHE A 896 -13.44 -28.41 11.48
CA PHE A 896 -13.41 -27.37 10.46
C PHE A 896 -13.09 -27.97 9.09
N THR A 897 -13.52 -27.27 8.04
CA THR A 897 -13.30 -27.72 6.66
C THR A 897 -11.90 -27.47 6.14
N HIS A 898 -11.21 -26.46 6.70
CA HIS A 898 -9.93 -25.93 6.25
C HIS A 898 -9.13 -25.47 7.46
N HIS A 899 -7.84 -25.79 7.48
CA HIS A 899 -6.93 -25.48 8.57
C HIS A 899 -6.00 -24.31 8.25
N SER A 900 -5.50 -24.22 7.02
CA SER A 900 -4.16 -23.71 6.74
C SER A 900 -4.07 -22.71 5.57
N SER A 901 -3.38 -21.59 5.79
CA SER A 901 -3.11 -20.54 4.79
C SER A 901 -1.96 -19.64 5.25
N ILE A 902 -1.10 -19.18 4.33
CA ILE A 902 0.05 -18.32 4.67
C ILE A 902 -0.20 -16.89 4.19
N ALA A 903 -0.26 -15.96 5.15
CA ALA A 903 -0.47 -14.53 4.94
C ALA A 903 0.87 -13.78 4.82
N PRO A 904 0.90 -12.51 4.36
CA PRO A 904 2.15 -11.75 4.27
C PRO A 904 2.68 -11.28 5.64
N THR A 905 1.88 -11.31 6.71
CA THR A 905 2.25 -11.08 8.13
C THR A 905 2.97 -9.77 8.52
N GLY A 906 3.33 -8.88 7.59
CA GLY A 906 4.36 -7.84 7.80
C GLY A 906 4.16 -6.78 8.89
N THR A 907 2.99 -6.68 9.53
CA THR A 907 2.84 -5.93 10.79
C THR A 907 3.11 -6.82 12.01
N ILE A 908 2.47 -7.99 12.09
CA ILE A 908 2.60 -8.90 13.24
C ILE A 908 4.00 -9.52 13.36
N SER A 909 4.70 -9.74 12.24
CA SER A 909 6.07 -10.28 12.28
C SER A 909 7.05 -9.31 12.95
N LEU A 910 6.93 -8.02 12.64
CA LEU A 910 7.72 -6.99 13.32
C LEU A 910 7.27 -6.80 14.78
N SER A 911 5.97 -6.66 15.05
CA SER A 911 5.48 -6.26 16.37
C SER A 911 5.48 -7.38 17.42
N LEU A 912 5.19 -8.62 17.02
CA LEU A 912 4.99 -9.75 17.93
C LEU A 912 6.00 -10.88 17.71
N ALA A 913 6.70 -10.93 16.57
CA ALA A 913 7.78 -11.88 16.29
C ALA A 913 9.18 -11.24 16.25
N ASN A 914 9.32 -10.01 16.75
CA ASN A 914 10.60 -9.29 16.90
C ASN A 914 11.41 -9.12 15.60
N ASN A 915 10.70 -8.92 14.48
CA ASN A 915 11.26 -8.80 13.13
C ASN A 915 11.88 -10.09 12.56
N ALA A 916 11.23 -11.23 12.80
CA ALA A 916 11.41 -12.41 11.95
C ALA A 916 10.91 -12.14 10.51
N SER A 917 11.38 -12.92 9.53
CA SER A 917 11.00 -12.75 8.12
C SER A 917 9.48 -12.94 7.89
N ASN A 918 8.96 -12.36 6.81
CA ASN A 918 7.51 -12.20 6.63
C ASN A 918 6.86 -13.45 6.00
N GLY A 919 6.10 -14.24 6.76
CA GLY A 919 5.46 -15.45 6.22
C GLY A 919 6.50 -16.47 5.75
N ILE A 920 6.44 -16.85 4.46
CA ILE A 920 7.47 -17.67 3.78
C ILE A 920 8.56 -16.83 3.08
N GLU A 921 8.48 -15.50 3.13
CA GLU A 921 9.49 -14.62 2.52
C GLU A 921 10.86 -14.76 3.22
N PRO A 922 11.97 -14.55 2.49
CA PRO A 922 13.27 -14.30 3.09
C PRO A 922 13.26 -12.96 3.84
N SER A 923 14.33 -12.66 4.57
CA SER A 923 14.55 -11.30 5.08
C SER A 923 14.82 -10.36 3.90
N PHE A 924 14.05 -9.27 3.78
CA PHE A 924 14.26 -8.28 2.71
C PHE A 924 15.67 -7.67 2.79
N ALA A 925 16.12 -7.34 4.01
CA ALA A 925 17.51 -7.07 4.35
C ALA A 925 17.74 -7.40 5.83
N HIS A 926 18.94 -7.85 6.20
CA HIS A 926 19.24 -8.19 7.60
C HIS A 926 19.47 -6.96 8.50
N HIS A 927 19.93 -5.83 7.93
CA HIS A 927 19.98 -4.53 8.61
C HIS A 927 19.36 -3.44 7.75
N TYR A 928 18.27 -2.88 8.26
CA TYR A 928 17.66 -1.62 7.84
C TYR A 928 17.30 -0.87 9.13
N ALA A 929 16.50 0.20 9.11
CA ALA A 929 16.34 1.02 10.32
C ALA A 929 15.05 1.82 10.38
N ARG A 930 14.18 1.38 11.28
CA ARG A 930 12.80 1.78 11.41
C ARG A 930 12.78 2.72 12.63
N ASN A 931 12.71 4.04 12.43
CA ASN A 931 12.69 5.02 13.53
C ASN A 931 11.69 4.69 14.68
N VAL A 932 11.91 5.18 15.91
CA VAL A 932 11.12 4.84 17.11
C VAL A 932 10.48 6.02 17.81
N ILE A 933 9.53 5.64 18.68
CA ILE A 933 8.57 6.44 19.45
C ILE A 933 9.26 7.49 20.33
N ARG A 934 8.50 8.33 21.05
CA ARG A 934 7.92 7.98 22.37
C ARG A 934 6.72 8.91 22.61
N GLU A 935 5.67 8.39 23.25
CA GLU A 935 4.52 9.22 23.63
C GLU A 935 5.02 10.38 24.50
N GLY A 936 4.67 11.63 24.13
CA GLY A 936 5.23 12.84 24.75
C GLY A 936 6.58 13.35 24.22
N ARG A 937 7.23 12.69 23.25
CA ARG A 937 8.39 13.23 22.49
C ARG A 937 7.95 13.93 21.19
N LYS A 938 8.89 14.64 20.54
CA LYS A 938 8.67 15.47 19.32
C LYS A 938 9.80 15.38 18.27
N THR A 939 10.83 14.57 18.48
CA THR A 939 12.19 14.85 17.95
C THR A 939 12.72 13.84 16.92
N LYS A 940 11.91 12.84 16.56
CA LYS A 940 12.23 11.75 15.62
C LYS A 940 13.48 10.92 15.97
N GLU A 941 13.34 10.05 16.97
CA GLU A 941 14.34 9.05 17.37
C GLU A 941 14.48 7.98 16.29
N LYS A 942 15.72 7.60 16.00
CA LYS A 942 16.10 6.70 14.90
C LYS A 942 16.62 5.41 15.49
N VAL A 943 16.02 4.29 15.15
CA VAL A 943 16.41 2.97 15.67
C VAL A 943 16.67 2.04 14.51
N ASP A 944 17.80 1.37 14.61
CA ASP A 944 18.17 0.30 13.72
C ASP A 944 17.24 -0.90 13.94
N VAL A 945 16.76 -1.46 12.83
CA VAL A 945 15.90 -2.63 12.82
C VAL A 945 16.63 -3.73 12.11
N PHE A 946 17.07 -4.65 12.94
CA PHE A 946 17.77 -5.85 12.55
C PHE A 946 16.71 -6.93 12.33
N SER A 947 16.99 -7.85 11.42
CA SER A 947 16.21 -9.08 11.34
C SER A 947 16.50 -9.97 12.55
N PHE A 948 15.55 -10.82 12.92
CA PHE A 948 15.64 -11.67 14.11
C PHE A 948 16.90 -12.55 14.10
N GLU A 949 17.24 -13.12 12.95
CA GLU A 949 18.40 -13.99 12.79
C GLU A 949 19.74 -13.23 12.94
N LEU A 950 19.82 -11.95 12.58
CA LEU A 950 21.03 -11.15 12.83
C LEU A 950 21.22 -10.84 14.32
N LEU A 951 20.15 -10.47 15.02
CA LEU A 951 20.19 -10.27 16.48
C LEU A 951 20.57 -11.55 17.23
N ALA A 952 20.02 -12.69 16.79
CA ALA A 952 20.37 -13.98 17.34
C ALA A 952 21.85 -14.33 17.11
N TYR A 953 22.39 -14.07 15.92
CA TYR A 953 23.80 -14.34 15.60
C TYR A 953 24.75 -13.43 16.39
N GLN A 954 24.41 -12.15 16.54
CA GLN A 954 25.16 -11.21 17.37
C GLN A 954 25.15 -11.58 18.86
N ALA A 955 24.01 -12.07 19.38
CA ALA A 955 23.87 -12.45 20.78
C ALA A 955 24.51 -13.81 21.14
N LEU A 956 24.76 -14.68 20.14
CA LEU A 956 25.14 -16.08 20.38
C LEU A 956 26.49 -16.49 19.75
N ILE A 957 26.94 -15.85 18.67
CA ILE A 957 28.08 -16.30 17.85
C ILE A 957 29.14 -15.20 17.68
N ASN A 958 28.78 -14.03 17.15
CA ASN A 958 29.73 -12.95 16.85
C ASN A 958 29.09 -11.57 17.09
N ASP A 959 29.45 -10.92 18.19
CA ASP A 959 28.96 -9.60 18.61
C ASP A 959 29.30 -8.45 17.63
N LYS A 960 30.18 -8.70 16.66
CA LYS A 960 30.62 -7.75 15.63
C LYS A 960 30.08 -8.06 14.23
N ALA A 961 29.20 -9.05 14.08
CA ALA A 961 28.68 -9.43 12.79
C ALA A 961 27.88 -8.29 12.11
N LEU A 962 28.22 -7.96 10.87
CA LEU A 962 27.66 -6.86 10.10
C LEU A 962 27.31 -7.30 8.66
N PRO A 963 26.08 -7.00 8.17
CA PRO A 963 25.73 -7.24 6.77
C PRO A 963 26.63 -6.48 5.80
N TYR A 964 27.02 -7.17 4.71
CA TYR A 964 27.82 -6.62 3.61
C TYR A 964 29.19 -6.04 4.04
N SER A 965 29.83 -6.67 5.04
CA SER A 965 31.17 -6.28 5.51
C SER A 965 32.30 -6.97 4.72
N ASP A 966 33.28 -6.20 4.26
CA ASP A 966 34.53 -6.73 3.70
C ASP A 966 35.54 -7.19 4.77
N ASP A 967 35.33 -6.83 6.05
CA ASP A 967 36.19 -7.26 7.17
C ASP A 967 35.87 -8.73 7.55
N PRO A 968 36.81 -9.68 7.41
CA PRO A 968 36.58 -11.08 7.76
C PRO A 968 36.22 -11.32 9.23
N ALA A 969 36.52 -10.39 10.14
CA ALA A 969 36.10 -10.49 11.55
C ALA A 969 34.61 -10.12 11.77
N CYS A 970 34.02 -9.40 10.82
CA CYS A 970 32.64 -8.91 10.87
C CYS A 970 31.71 -9.56 9.83
N GLN A 971 32.25 -10.39 8.92
CA GLN A 971 31.50 -11.09 7.88
C GLN A 971 30.40 -12.01 8.42
N LEU A 972 29.28 -12.04 7.71
CA LEU A 972 28.21 -13.03 7.91
C LEU A 972 28.49 -14.29 7.07
N PRO A 973 28.11 -15.49 7.55
CA PRO A 973 28.11 -16.71 6.75
C PRO A 973 27.22 -16.62 5.51
N ASP A 974 27.55 -17.40 4.48
CA ASP A 974 26.90 -17.39 3.16
C ASP A 974 25.45 -17.94 3.12
N TYR A 975 24.89 -18.29 4.29
CA TYR A 975 23.48 -18.62 4.50
C TYR A 975 22.63 -17.43 4.98
N PHE A 976 23.24 -16.26 5.24
CA PHE A 976 22.54 -14.98 5.38
C PHE A 976 22.19 -14.44 3.98
N MET A 977 21.10 -14.97 3.41
CA MET A 977 20.56 -14.56 2.11
C MET A 977 19.41 -13.56 2.29
N SER A 978 19.47 -12.48 1.52
CA SER A 978 18.40 -11.49 1.39
C SER A 978 17.45 -11.82 0.22
N ALA A 979 16.38 -11.04 0.06
CA ALA A 979 15.47 -11.16 -1.08
C ALA A 979 16.14 -10.95 -2.45
N ASP A 980 17.29 -10.27 -2.51
CA ASP A 980 18.03 -9.98 -3.74
C ASP A 980 18.98 -11.11 -4.18
N ASP A 981 19.29 -12.05 -3.29
CA ASP A 981 20.24 -13.16 -3.51
C ASP A 981 19.55 -14.43 -4.06
N ILE A 982 18.23 -14.38 -4.27
CA ILE A 982 17.36 -15.54 -4.50
C ILE A 982 16.74 -15.46 -5.89
N THR A 983 16.78 -16.56 -6.67
CA THR A 983 16.22 -16.54 -8.02
C THR A 983 14.68 -16.63 -8.02
N PRO A 984 14.00 -16.19 -9.10
CA PRO A 984 12.56 -16.35 -9.21
C PRO A 984 12.07 -17.80 -9.09
N LYS A 985 12.88 -18.76 -9.57
CA LYS A 985 12.56 -20.20 -9.47
C LYS A 985 12.78 -20.74 -8.05
N ASP A 986 13.72 -20.20 -7.28
CA ASP A 986 13.89 -20.55 -5.86
C ASP A 986 12.75 -19.99 -5.00
N HIS A 987 12.32 -18.75 -5.26
CA HIS A 987 11.11 -18.17 -4.66
C HIS A 987 9.86 -19.05 -4.91
N VAL A 988 9.66 -19.50 -6.16
CA VAL A 988 8.56 -20.40 -6.52
C VAL A 988 8.72 -21.78 -5.88
N SER A 989 9.94 -22.31 -5.76
CA SER A 989 10.19 -23.64 -5.15
C SER A 989 9.92 -23.65 -3.65
N VAL A 990 10.30 -22.61 -2.90
CA VAL A 990 9.94 -22.49 -1.46
C VAL A 990 8.43 -22.29 -1.29
N GLN A 991 7.78 -21.53 -2.19
CA GLN A 991 6.32 -21.45 -2.23
C GLN A 991 5.69 -22.83 -2.50
N ALA A 992 6.24 -23.65 -3.40
CA ALA A 992 5.71 -24.96 -3.76
C ALA A 992 5.85 -26.00 -2.64
N ALA A 993 7.03 -26.06 -1.99
CA ALA A 993 7.26 -26.90 -0.83
C ALA A 993 6.26 -26.61 0.31
N SER A 994 5.93 -25.33 0.51
CA SER A 994 4.86 -24.91 1.41
C SER A 994 3.48 -25.31 0.87
N GLN A 995 3.17 -24.96 -0.37
CA GLN A 995 1.83 -25.04 -0.96
C GLN A 995 1.27 -26.46 -1.02
N ARG A 996 2.15 -27.47 -1.11
CA ARG A 996 1.78 -28.90 -1.05
C ARG A 996 0.93 -29.25 0.18
N TRP A 997 1.17 -28.58 1.31
CA TRP A 997 0.54 -28.82 2.61
C TRP A 997 -0.29 -27.62 3.10
N ILE A 998 -0.75 -26.75 2.19
CA ILE A 998 -1.66 -25.63 2.50
C ILE A 998 -2.99 -25.84 1.77
N ASP A 999 -4.07 -26.08 2.53
CA ASP A 999 -5.42 -26.31 1.99
C ASP A 999 -6.04 -25.06 1.36
N SER A 1000 -5.75 -23.87 1.87
CA SER A 1000 -6.25 -22.61 1.33
C SER A 1000 -5.23 -22.04 0.33
N SER A 1001 -4.52 -20.94 0.61
CA SER A 1001 -3.51 -20.38 -0.31
C SER A 1001 -2.35 -19.67 0.40
N ILE A 1002 -1.37 -19.22 -0.37
CA ILE A 1002 -0.16 -18.52 0.09
C ILE A 1002 -0.06 -17.15 -0.58
N SER A 1003 0.17 -16.10 0.21
CA SER A 1003 0.63 -14.80 -0.27
C SER A 1003 2.16 -14.80 -0.34
N LYS A 1004 2.70 -14.66 -1.55
CA LYS A 1004 4.14 -14.60 -1.88
C LYS A 1004 4.32 -13.67 -3.08
N THR A 1005 5.31 -12.79 -3.04
CA THR A 1005 5.77 -12.07 -4.24
C THR A 1005 7.09 -12.69 -4.71
N ALA A 1006 7.12 -13.24 -5.92
CA ALA A 1006 8.37 -13.63 -6.56
C ALA A 1006 9.03 -12.37 -7.14
N ASN A 1007 10.06 -11.84 -6.47
CA ASN A 1007 10.86 -10.75 -7.01
C ASN A 1007 11.64 -11.28 -8.24
N VAL A 1008 11.72 -10.47 -9.29
CA VAL A 1008 12.38 -10.81 -10.55
C VAL A 1008 13.35 -9.69 -10.92
N PRO A 1009 14.63 -10.01 -11.21
CA PRO A 1009 15.61 -9.02 -11.66
C PRO A 1009 15.15 -8.24 -12.89
N THR A 1010 15.57 -6.98 -12.98
CA THR A 1010 15.19 -6.06 -14.07
C THR A 1010 15.61 -6.61 -15.43
N ASN A 1011 16.84 -7.10 -15.52
CA ASN A 1011 17.44 -7.68 -16.72
C ASN A 1011 17.03 -9.15 -16.98
N PHE A 1012 16.07 -9.70 -16.23
CA PHE A 1012 15.65 -11.10 -16.38
C PHE A 1012 14.95 -11.32 -17.74
N PRO A 1013 15.44 -12.23 -18.62
CA PRO A 1013 14.93 -12.33 -19.98
C PRO A 1013 13.44 -12.69 -20.07
N PHE A 1014 12.71 -12.08 -21.01
CA PHE A 1014 11.28 -12.36 -21.22
C PHE A 1014 10.99 -13.84 -21.53
N ALA A 1015 11.90 -14.53 -22.23
CA ALA A 1015 11.79 -15.96 -22.49
C ALA A 1015 11.77 -16.77 -21.19
N ASP A 1016 12.72 -16.54 -20.29
CA ASP A 1016 12.77 -17.19 -18.97
C ASP A 1016 11.62 -16.72 -18.05
N PHE A 1017 11.12 -15.50 -18.23
CA PHE A 1017 9.98 -14.95 -17.48
C PHE A 1017 8.66 -15.64 -17.84
N LYS A 1018 8.39 -15.89 -19.12
CA LYS A 1018 7.20 -16.64 -19.57
C LYS A 1018 7.10 -18.00 -18.87
N ASP A 1019 8.25 -18.63 -18.62
CA ASP A 1019 8.35 -19.90 -17.93
C ASP A 1019 8.13 -19.82 -16.42
N ILE A 1020 8.12 -18.64 -15.76
CA ILE A 1020 7.90 -18.55 -14.31
C ILE A 1020 6.48 -19.00 -13.93
N TYR A 1021 5.44 -18.53 -14.64
CA TYR A 1021 4.06 -18.94 -14.37
C TYR A 1021 3.75 -20.35 -14.89
N MET A 1022 4.44 -20.81 -15.93
CA MET A 1022 4.36 -22.22 -16.35
C MET A 1022 5.02 -23.16 -15.32
N PHE A 1023 6.19 -22.77 -14.79
CA PHE A 1023 6.86 -23.48 -13.70
C PHE A 1023 6.04 -23.46 -12.40
N ALA A 1024 5.44 -22.32 -12.04
CA ALA A 1024 4.50 -22.23 -10.91
C ALA A 1024 3.33 -23.21 -11.05
N TYR A 1025 2.75 -23.31 -12.26
CA TYR A 1025 1.73 -24.30 -12.59
C TYR A 1025 2.28 -25.74 -12.47
N ASP A 1026 3.45 -26.04 -13.06
CA ASP A 1026 4.04 -27.39 -13.05
C ASP A 1026 4.53 -27.83 -11.65
N GLN A 1027 4.82 -26.88 -10.76
CA GLN A 1027 5.06 -27.10 -9.33
C GLN A 1027 3.77 -27.24 -8.50
N GLY A 1028 2.58 -27.15 -9.13
CA GLY A 1028 1.28 -27.32 -8.47
C GLY A 1028 0.85 -26.15 -7.58
N LEU A 1029 1.29 -24.92 -7.89
CA LEU A 1029 0.83 -23.73 -7.17
C LEU A 1029 -0.65 -23.42 -7.43
N LYS A 1030 -1.24 -22.67 -6.49
CA LYS A 1030 -2.62 -22.14 -6.57
C LYS A 1030 -2.69 -20.72 -7.12
N GLY A 1031 -1.56 -20.04 -7.20
CA GLY A 1031 -1.40 -18.71 -7.75
C GLY A 1031 0.04 -18.24 -7.59
N CYS A 1032 0.44 -17.27 -8.39
CA CYS A 1032 1.76 -16.67 -8.35
C CYS A 1032 1.66 -15.17 -8.66
N THR A 1033 2.44 -14.37 -7.95
CA THR A 1033 2.60 -12.95 -8.24
C THR A 1033 4.07 -12.70 -8.48
N THR A 1034 4.45 -12.39 -9.71
CA THR A 1034 5.78 -11.87 -10.01
C THR A 1034 5.79 -10.35 -9.87
N PHE A 1035 6.88 -9.81 -9.32
CA PHE A 1035 7.23 -8.41 -9.47
C PHE A 1035 8.56 -8.33 -10.22
N ARG A 1036 8.49 -8.06 -11.53
CA ARG A 1036 9.66 -7.63 -12.31
C ARG A 1036 9.64 -6.12 -12.43
N PHE A 1037 10.78 -5.49 -12.21
CA PHE A 1037 10.99 -4.11 -12.63
C PHE A 1037 11.23 -4.05 -14.16
N ASN A 1038 10.49 -3.22 -14.90
CA ASN A 1038 10.55 -3.18 -16.37
C ASN A 1038 10.66 -1.75 -16.92
N PRO A 1039 11.86 -1.21 -17.17
CA PRO A 1039 12.09 0.21 -17.44
C PRO A 1039 11.59 0.74 -18.80
N GLU A 1040 10.74 0.00 -19.51
CA GLU A 1040 9.91 0.54 -20.60
C GLU A 1040 8.43 0.79 -20.19
N ASN A 1041 7.94 0.19 -19.10
CA ASN A 1041 6.52 0.24 -18.68
C ASN A 1041 6.36 0.42 -17.14
N PHE A 1042 7.48 0.42 -16.42
CA PHE A 1042 7.67 0.57 -14.98
C PHE A 1042 8.98 1.34 -14.75
N GLN A 1043 9.03 2.51 -14.10
CA GLN A 1043 10.32 3.18 -13.80
C GLN A 1043 10.56 3.55 -12.31
N GLY A 1044 11.54 2.88 -11.67
CA GLY A 1044 11.91 3.00 -10.25
C GLY A 1044 11.64 1.74 -9.38
N VAL A 1045 11.74 1.73 -8.04
CA VAL A 1045 12.71 2.35 -7.11
C VAL A 1045 13.63 1.27 -6.53
N LEU A 1046 13.20 0.01 -6.56
CA LEU A 1046 14.05 -1.16 -6.40
C LEU A 1046 14.72 -1.49 -7.74
N VAL A 1047 15.26 -0.45 -8.38
CA VAL A 1047 16.15 -0.53 -9.53
C VAL A 1047 17.55 -0.60 -8.97
N LYS A 1048 18.32 -1.62 -9.36
CA LYS A 1048 19.74 -1.67 -8.99
C LYS A 1048 20.51 -0.79 -9.98
N GLU A 1049 21.58 -0.17 -9.50
CA GLU A 1049 22.41 0.74 -10.31
C GLU A 1049 22.93 0.05 -11.59
N ALA A 1050 23.23 -1.25 -11.49
CA ALA A 1050 23.62 -2.12 -12.60
C ALA A 1050 22.49 -2.46 -13.60
N ASP A 1051 21.22 -2.28 -13.27
CA ASP A 1051 20.10 -2.58 -14.18
C ASP A 1051 19.90 -1.48 -15.22
N LEU A 1052 20.06 -0.22 -14.80
CA LEU A 1052 20.07 0.95 -15.69
C LEU A 1052 21.23 0.86 -16.69
N GLU A 1053 22.39 0.38 -16.25
CA GLU A 1053 23.59 0.21 -17.08
C GLU A 1053 23.46 -0.88 -18.16
N ASN A 1054 22.51 -1.80 -18.04
CA ASN A 1054 22.36 -2.95 -18.95
C ASN A 1054 21.14 -2.87 -19.90
N THR A 1055 20.37 -1.78 -19.86
CA THR A 1055 19.25 -1.54 -20.79
C THR A 1055 19.65 -0.48 -21.83
N GLU A 1056 19.21 -0.61 -23.08
CA GLU A 1056 19.58 0.30 -24.19
C GLU A 1056 18.32 0.85 -24.88
N TYR A 1057 18.27 2.17 -25.05
CA TYR A 1057 17.08 2.95 -25.42
C TYR A 1057 17.25 3.58 -26.80
N ASN A 1058 16.17 3.59 -27.57
CA ASN A 1058 16.19 3.96 -28.99
C ASN A 1058 15.35 5.20 -29.27
N PHE A 1059 16.00 6.25 -29.76
CA PHE A 1059 15.39 7.53 -30.08
C PHE A 1059 15.35 7.70 -31.60
N THR A 1060 14.14 7.80 -32.17
CA THR A 1060 13.95 8.04 -33.61
C THR A 1060 13.82 9.54 -33.84
N LEU A 1061 14.68 10.10 -34.70
CA LEU A 1061 14.73 11.53 -35.01
C LEU A 1061 13.80 11.89 -36.18
N GLU A 1062 13.50 13.18 -36.36
CA GLU A 1062 12.59 13.67 -37.42
C GLU A 1062 13.03 13.29 -38.85
N ASP A 1063 14.33 13.07 -39.09
CA ASP A 1063 14.85 12.64 -40.40
C ASP A 1063 14.70 11.12 -40.65
N GLY A 1064 14.20 10.37 -39.67
CA GLY A 1064 14.03 8.91 -39.72
C GLY A 1064 15.28 8.11 -39.31
N SER A 1065 16.35 8.76 -38.85
CA SER A 1065 17.49 8.09 -38.23
C SER A 1065 17.19 7.68 -36.78
N VAL A 1066 17.96 6.71 -36.26
CA VAL A 1066 17.78 6.16 -34.89
C VAL A 1066 19.09 6.23 -34.12
N VAL A 1067 19.01 6.68 -32.86
CA VAL A 1067 20.12 6.77 -31.91
C VAL A 1067 19.88 5.79 -30.76
N SER A 1068 20.89 4.98 -30.42
CA SER A 1068 20.84 3.93 -29.37
C SER A 1068 21.87 4.23 -28.27
N VAL A 1069 21.45 4.21 -27.00
CA VAL A 1069 22.24 4.65 -25.83
C VAL A 1069 21.74 3.99 -24.53
N LYS A 1070 22.62 3.77 -23.54
CA LYS A 1070 22.32 2.98 -22.32
C LYS A 1070 21.54 3.74 -21.25
N GLY A 1071 20.75 3.02 -20.45
CA GLY A 1071 19.85 3.57 -19.43
C GLY A 1071 20.47 4.45 -18.35
N ASN A 1072 21.76 4.24 -18.01
CA ASN A 1072 22.52 5.11 -17.12
C ASN A 1072 23.31 6.21 -17.85
N GLU A 1073 23.53 6.09 -19.16
CA GLU A 1073 24.15 7.12 -19.97
C GLU A 1073 23.26 8.37 -20.03
N GLN A 1074 23.91 9.52 -20.14
CA GLN A 1074 23.28 10.82 -20.04
C GLN A 1074 23.05 11.38 -21.44
N ILE A 1075 21.78 11.56 -21.82
CA ILE A 1075 21.35 12.14 -23.09
C ILE A 1075 20.99 13.62 -22.85
N GLU A 1076 21.47 14.49 -23.74
CA GLU A 1076 20.96 15.86 -23.87
C GLU A 1076 19.76 15.84 -24.84
N TYR A 1077 18.56 16.18 -24.35
CA TYR A 1077 17.36 16.29 -25.17
C TYR A 1077 16.56 17.53 -24.77
N ASP A 1078 16.16 18.34 -25.75
CA ASP A 1078 15.53 19.65 -25.59
C ASP A 1078 16.25 20.62 -24.60
N GLY A 1079 17.54 20.38 -24.35
CA GLY A 1079 18.40 21.16 -23.46
C GLY A 1079 18.54 20.65 -22.02
N GLU A 1080 17.87 19.55 -21.64
CA GLU A 1080 18.06 18.89 -20.34
C GLU A 1080 18.87 17.58 -20.45
N MET A 1081 19.63 17.27 -19.39
CA MET A 1081 20.38 16.02 -19.26
C MET A 1081 19.57 14.98 -18.50
N HIS A 1082 19.31 13.84 -19.13
CA HIS A 1082 18.57 12.73 -18.54
C HIS A 1082 19.37 11.43 -18.62
N THR A 1083 19.21 10.54 -17.64
CA THR A 1083 19.40 9.10 -17.86
C THR A 1083 18.53 8.65 -19.03
N ALA A 1084 19.07 7.87 -19.97
CA ALA A 1084 18.35 7.46 -21.17
C ALA A 1084 16.99 6.79 -20.89
N ALA A 1085 16.90 6.06 -19.78
CA ALA A 1085 15.64 5.47 -19.31
C ALA A 1085 14.57 6.54 -19.06
N ASN A 1086 14.87 7.53 -18.22
CA ASN A 1086 13.93 8.57 -17.82
C ASN A 1086 13.48 9.47 -18.99
N LEU A 1087 14.36 9.68 -20.00
CA LEU A 1087 13.97 10.39 -21.22
C LEU A 1087 13.02 9.57 -22.10
N TYR A 1088 13.27 8.27 -22.22
CA TYR A 1088 12.48 7.39 -23.08
C TYR A 1088 11.02 7.25 -22.58
N ASP A 1089 10.82 7.10 -21.28
CA ASP A 1089 9.46 7.07 -20.71
C ASP A 1089 8.75 8.42 -20.84
N ALA A 1090 9.45 9.55 -20.66
CA ALA A 1090 8.86 10.88 -20.90
C ALA A 1090 8.39 11.08 -22.36
N LEU A 1091 9.15 10.58 -23.33
CA LEU A 1091 8.74 10.54 -24.75
C LEU A 1091 7.56 9.58 -24.99
N LYS A 1092 7.53 8.43 -24.31
CA LYS A 1092 6.50 7.40 -24.46
C LYS A 1092 5.16 7.74 -23.78
N GLU A 1093 5.18 8.41 -22.63
CA GLU A 1093 4.01 9.00 -21.96
C GLU A 1093 3.37 10.13 -22.80
N GLY A 1094 4.09 10.63 -23.82
CA GLY A 1094 3.64 11.72 -24.68
C GLY A 1094 3.77 13.09 -24.03
N TYR A 1095 4.75 13.28 -23.12
CA TYR A 1095 5.08 14.60 -22.58
C TYR A 1095 5.73 15.51 -23.62
N TYR A 1096 6.44 14.92 -24.58
CA TYR A 1096 6.93 15.59 -25.78
C TYR A 1096 6.13 15.08 -27.00
N GLY A 1097 5.69 15.98 -27.88
CA GLY A 1097 4.92 15.64 -29.09
C GLY A 1097 3.39 15.71 -29.00
N LYS A 1098 2.82 16.32 -27.95
CA LYS A 1098 1.37 16.63 -27.84
C LYS A 1098 1.02 18.12 -28.09
N PHE A 1099 1.99 18.89 -28.58
CA PHE A 1099 1.88 20.27 -29.05
C PHE A 1099 2.62 20.43 -30.38
#